data_AF-A0A1X7R8H4-F1
#
_entry.id   AF-A0A1X7R8H4-F1
#
_cell.length_a   1.000
_cell.length_b   1.000
_cell.length_c   1.000
_cell.angle_alpha   90.00
_cell.angle_beta   90.00
_cell.angle_gamma   90.00
#
_symmetry.space_group_name_H-M   'P 1'
#
loop_
_entity.id
_entity.type
_entity.pdbx_description
1 polymer ?
#
loop_
_entity_poly.entity_id
_entity_poly.type
_entity_poly.pdbx_seq_one_letter_code
_entity_poly.pdbx_strand_id
1 'polypeptide(L)'
;MRIAQLPCIVHSTVILPGSQVQIHLENSIASDLLKLFNNKKEYDPEISRILNKQYPLTKNDSTITPSNYFFGIIPQDFTGDVGCLCRVISFKKLPNDTETTLIIRSLVRIQIETPLLNTGNIIWKSNVTVSNIVDTLSVTSTDQIKPIVLDVLKLTESLETTVNEFIATYKRALKRNTNEHFLLLSPLSNTLFFQLNNSQLKKNWTKIIQLRKEITNDILTTDNLSNISDLQLNKLLSLLDNVVAMIATPHMEKLHFLNALQFQDRIISFSNVVNGFINIFTELYSTTDYIKRYYSNATIIEKANLIANQLRSLKYFVNDVKGKPYIAEGSSSPKRIVYMGNTTNTNNKEYIDDDAVDDDVGEDDLKHIRNFIKNVKGLDIHVDALSMLTKDYRRLKKMHGYQHNAEYQLLRNYFDVIIDIPFGKYSGQDMTIDVVKSRKILNDDHFGLISVKQRLLEYLSVLKLNQMLNVKSNDSNENVSVSRPPILLLVGPPGVGKTSIAKSIAKVLSRKYQRISLGGIYNESDLRGHRRTYVGAMCGSIIDAIRKSGTMNPLILLDELDKVSTMDGKKTSRSNGDPEGALLEILDFEQNFSFMDHYVGFPVDISQVLFLCTANDASTISSPLLDRLEIIKIPGYTTEEKIQIGSKFLLPKQIKMNGFNRIPNGDFKLTTEAWTALVTGYTREAGVRNLERKLASIVRGKIVEYIKDTETNETSQNSLITTIRVQSQDLYKYLGFPLPSINDELLIDVKYESKVGLVNGLSYNSNGTGGVLMFEIVKIGKFQNENINNKTIIDEPIIKCTGNLGETLEESIKIATSLVESIIKRNIIDGINEAMIHQFLSSKYHIHAPMGGVPKDGPSAGMAITLALLSILLQIPIDRDICMTGEITLRGKILPIGGLKEKMLGAKMNGMKHILVPIGNRNDVISIITDDNFNEFNDKNFMAIKSSKDRQQIMQFRQKEDAKLLYDKVGLKLTYVNDIYDAMLAIWPRLMFKEPEDTTKYVESCNSNTITSKM
;
A
#
# COMPACT_ATOMS: atom_id res chain seq x y z
N MET A 1 14.46 -20.32 -31.95
CA MET A 1 13.37 -21.01 -31.19
C MET A 1 12.33 -19.98 -30.77
N ARG A 2 11.08 -20.35 -30.48
CA ARG A 2 10.17 -19.39 -29.85
C ARG A 2 10.49 -19.27 -28.37
N ILE A 3 10.53 -18.04 -27.89
CA ILE A 3 10.75 -17.72 -26.48
C ILE A 3 9.46 -17.12 -25.98
N ALA A 4 8.87 -17.76 -24.98
CA ALA A 4 7.71 -17.21 -24.30
C ALA A 4 8.20 -16.64 -22.97
N GLN A 5 8.12 -15.33 -22.81
CA GLN A 5 8.09 -14.76 -21.47
C GLN A 5 6.70 -15.03 -20.94
N LEU A 6 6.60 -15.99 -20.02
CA LEU A 6 5.33 -16.30 -19.37
C LEU A 6 5.11 -15.22 -18.30
N PRO A 7 4.10 -14.36 -18.47
CA PRO A 7 3.73 -13.43 -17.44
C PRO A 7 2.91 -14.19 -16.42
N CYS A 8 3.32 -14.06 -15.16
CA CYS A 8 2.66 -14.60 -13.99
C CYS A 8 2.96 -16.08 -13.66
N ILE A 9 3.26 -16.28 -12.37
CA ILE A 9 3.18 -17.52 -11.59
C ILE A 9 4.49 -18.34 -11.47
N VAL A 10 5.62 -17.67 -11.35
CA VAL A 10 6.67 -18.14 -10.43
C VAL A 10 7.34 -16.93 -9.76
N HIS A 11 6.61 -16.18 -8.93
CA HIS A 11 7.30 -15.34 -7.95
C HIS A 11 8.17 -16.31 -7.13
N SER A 12 9.50 -16.15 -7.22
CA SER A 12 10.51 -16.86 -6.42
C SER A 12 10.98 -18.25 -6.88
N THR A 13 11.21 -18.55 -8.16
CA THR A 13 12.08 -19.72 -8.49
C THR A 13 12.92 -19.52 -9.75
N VAL A 14 14.24 -19.74 -9.60
CA VAL A 14 15.20 -19.73 -10.71
C VAL A 14 15.25 -21.13 -11.31
N ILE A 15 14.97 -21.25 -12.61
CA ILE A 15 14.97 -22.53 -13.31
C ILE A 15 16.40 -22.82 -13.78
N LEU A 16 16.98 -23.89 -13.25
CA LEU A 16 18.29 -24.41 -13.66
C LEU A 16 18.13 -25.70 -14.49
N PRO A 17 19.11 -26.05 -15.35
CA PRO A 17 19.08 -27.31 -16.11
C PRO A 17 18.86 -28.52 -15.19
N GLY A 18 18.06 -29.49 -15.64
CA GLY A 18 17.74 -30.70 -14.86
C GLY A 18 16.57 -30.55 -13.88
N SER A 19 16.10 -29.33 -13.60
CA SER A 19 14.94 -29.08 -12.74
C SER A 19 13.62 -29.38 -13.45
N GLN A 20 12.65 -29.89 -12.71
CA GLN A 20 11.26 -30.05 -13.15
C GLN A 20 10.38 -29.11 -12.34
N VAL A 21 9.62 -28.25 -13.03
CA VAL A 21 8.81 -27.20 -12.42
C VAL A 21 7.36 -27.37 -12.86
N GLN A 22 6.45 -27.22 -11.90
CA GLN A 22 5.02 -27.17 -12.16
C GLN A 22 4.57 -25.72 -12.15
N ILE A 23 4.01 -25.26 -13.26
CA ILE A 23 3.51 -23.91 -13.47
C ILE A 23 1.98 -23.97 -13.53
N HIS A 24 1.32 -23.13 -12.75
CA HIS A 24 -0.12 -22.93 -12.86
C HIS A 24 -0.34 -21.76 -13.82
N LEU A 25 -1.20 -21.93 -14.82
CA LEU A 25 -1.48 -20.93 -15.85
C LEU A 25 -2.98 -20.59 -15.82
N GLU A 26 -3.27 -19.30 -16.00
CA GLU A 26 -4.64 -18.83 -16.28
C GLU A 26 -5.12 -19.38 -17.63
N ASN A 27 -6.43 -19.65 -17.74
CA ASN A 27 -7.00 -20.28 -18.92
C ASN A 27 -6.83 -19.48 -20.22
N SER A 28 -6.76 -18.15 -20.16
CA SER A 28 -6.52 -17.28 -21.33
C SER A 28 -5.14 -17.59 -21.93
N ILE A 29 -4.08 -17.50 -21.12
CA ILE A 29 -2.69 -17.80 -21.49
C ILE A 29 -2.53 -19.26 -21.90
N ALA A 30 -3.16 -20.18 -21.15
CA ALA A 30 -3.18 -21.60 -21.47
C ALA A 30 -3.81 -21.88 -22.85
N SER A 31 -4.88 -21.17 -23.20
CA SER A 31 -5.54 -21.30 -24.51
C SER A 31 -4.69 -20.76 -25.66
N ASP A 32 -3.97 -19.67 -25.45
CA ASP A 32 -3.10 -19.09 -26.47
C ASP A 32 -1.82 -19.92 -26.69
N LEU A 33 -1.26 -20.50 -25.62
CA LEU A 33 -0.20 -21.50 -25.70
C LEU A 33 -0.66 -22.76 -26.46
N LEU A 34 -1.86 -23.25 -26.19
CA LEU A 34 -2.45 -24.40 -26.90
C LEU A 34 -2.68 -24.12 -28.39
N LYS A 35 -3.19 -22.93 -28.74
CA LYS A 35 -3.35 -22.50 -30.15
C LYS A 35 -2.00 -22.46 -30.88
N LEU A 36 -0.95 -21.99 -30.22
CA LEU A 36 0.41 -21.99 -30.74
C LEU A 36 0.95 -23.41 -30.94
N PHE A 37 0.74 -24.31 -29.98
CA PHE A 37 1.14 -25.71 -30.14
C PHE A 37 0.40 -26.40 -31.29
N ASN A 38 -0.88 -26.10 -31.53
CA ASN A 38 -1.63 -26.77 -32.58
C ASN A 38 -1.32 -26.27 -34.02
N ASN A 39 -0.52 -25.22 -34.18
CA ASN A 39 -0.25 -24.61 -35.48
C ASN A 39 0.89 -25.34 -36.24
N LYS A 40 0.53 -26.33 -37.09
CA LYS A 40 1.47 -27.23 -37.79
C LYS A 40 2.45 -26.57 -38.78
N LYS A 41 2.23 -25.31 -39.18
CA LYS A 41 3.07 -24.63 -40.20
C LYS A 41 4.43 -24.14 -39.69
N GLU A 42 4.68 -24.22 -38.38
CA GLU A 42 5.81 -23.54 -37.74
C GLU A 42 6.69 -24.49 -36.90
N TYR A 43 6.52 -25.81 -37.12
CA TYR A 43 7.31 -26.89 -36.54
C TYR A 43 8.49 -27.20 -37.46
N ASP A 44 9.72 -27.07 -36.96
CA ASP A 44 10.92 -27.56 -37.65
C ASP A 44 11.20 -29.02 -37.24
N PRO A 45 10.92 -30.00 -38.12
CA PRO A 45 11.08 -31.41 -37.80
C PRO A 45 12.55 -31.81 -37.59
N GLU A 46 13.52 -31.11 -38.17
CA GLU A 46 14.94 -31.45 -38.02
C GLU A 46 15.46 -31.06 -36.63
N ILE A 47 15.17 -29.86 -36.16
CA ILE A 47 15.57 -29.39 -34.82
C ILE A 47 14.94 -30.26 -33.73
N SER A 48 13.65 -30.58 -33.86
CA SER A 48 12.96 -31.49 -32.94
C SER A 48 13.57 -32.90 -32.96
N ARG A 49 13.99 -33.40 -34.13
CA ARG A 49 14.67 -34.69 -34.25
C ARG A 49 16.06 -34.68 -33.61
N ILE A 50 16.82 -33.59 -33.77
CA ILE A 50 18.14 -33.40 -33.13
C ILE A 50 17.99 -33.35 -31.60
N LEU A 51 17.06 -32.54 -31.08
CA LEU A 51 16.81 -32.43 -29.64
C LEU A 51 16.27 -33.73 -29.04
N ASN A 52 15.39 -34.44 -29.74
CA ASN A 52 14.90 -35.75 -29.28
C ASN A 52 15.99 -36.83 -29.32
N LYS A 53 16.98 -36.72 -30.23
CA LYS A 53 18.15 -37.60 -30.26
C LYS A 53 19.13 -37.29 -29.12
N GLN A 54 19.32 -36.01 -28.78
CA GLN A 54 20.20 -35.58 -27.69
C GLN A 54 19.56 -35.74 -26.29
N TYR A 55 18.24 -35.56 -26.17
CA TYR A 55 17.49 -35.60 -24.91
C TYR A 55 16.24 -36.51 -25.03
N PRO A 56 16.41 -37.85 -24.95
CA PRO A 56 15.32 -38.81 -25.14
C PRO A 56 14.29 -38.80 -23.99
N LEU A 57 13.05 -39.18 -24.30
CA LEU A 57 11.94 -39.32 -23.35
C LEU A 57 12.21 -40.43 -22.32
N THR A 58 11.87 -40.19 -21.06
CA THR A 58 11.97 -41.21 -20.00
C THR A 58 10.67 -42.02 -19.89
N LYS A 59 10.76 -43.32 -19.57
CA LYS A 59 9.60 -44.27 -19.54
C LYS A 59 8.43 -43.87 -18.61
N ASN A 60 8.60 -42.87 -17.75
CA ASN A 60 7.56 -42.36 -16.84
C ASN A 60 6.74 -41.19 -17.41
N ASP A 61 7.07 -40.70 -18.61
CA ASP A 61 6.39 -39.58 -19.26
C ASP A 61 5.19 -40.10 -20.09
N SER A 62 4.24 -40.77 -19.44
CA SER A 62 3.02 -41.26 -20.07
C SER A 62 1.80 -40.52 -19.55
N THR A 63 1.30 -39.57 -20.35
CA THR A 63 -0.13 -39.27 -20.54
C THR A 63 -0.29 -38.08 -21.48
N ILE A 64 -0.93 -38.35 -22.63
CA ILE A 64 -1.73 -37.47 -23.51
C ILE A 64 -1.39 -35.96 -23.45
N THR A 65 -0.90 -35.41 -24.58
CA THR A 65 -0.54 -34.01 -24.92
C THR A 65 0.98 -33.71 -24.96
N PRO A 66 1.37 -32.55 -25.52
CA PRO A 66 2.05 -32.42 -26.80
C PRO A 66 3.57 -32.67 -26.65
N SER A 67 4.02 -33.88 -27.00
CA SER A 67 5.32 -34.44 -26.56
C SER A 67 6.57 -33.90 -27.26
N ASN A 68 6.45 -32.94 -28.19
CA ASN A 68 7.54 -32.43 -29.03
C ASN A 68 7.77 -30.90 -28.93
N TYR A 69 7.22 -30.23 -27.91
CA TYR A 69 7.35 -28.78 -27.79
C TYR A 69 8.44 -28.38 -26.79
N PHE A 70 9.30 -27.47 -27.26
CA PHE A 70 10.39 -26.87 -26.52
C PHE A 70 10.21 -25.35 -26.49
N PHE A 71 10.51 -24.71 -25.36
CA PHE A 71 10.44 -23.25 -25.20
C PHE A 71 11.60 -22.77 -24.31
N GLY A 72 12.12 -21.58 -24.59
CA GLY A 72 13.11 -20.92 -23.73
C GLY A 72 12.42 -20.11 -22.62
N ILE A 73 12.90 -20.22 -21.39
CA ILE A 73 12.54 -19.34 -20.26
C ILE A 73 13.74 -18.48 -19.86
N ILE A 74 13.49 -17.19 -19.59
CA ILE A 74 14.48 -16.22 -19.09
C ILE A 74 13.95 -15.60 -17.79
N PRO A 75 14.81 -15.27 -16.82
CA PRO A 75 14.44 -14.48 -15.65
C PRO A 75 13.95 -13.06 -16.02
N GLN A 76 12.93 -12.55 -15.34
CA GLN A 76 12.34 -11.22 -15.60
C GLN A 76 13.16 -10.07 -14.98
N ASP A 77 13.78 -10.29 -13.81
CA ASP A 77 14.29 -9.22 -12.95
C ASP A 77 15.81 -8.96 -13.09
N PHE A 78 16.48 -9.56 -14.08
CA PHE A 78 17.93 -9.48 -14.20
C PHE A 78 18.36 -9.17 -15.64
N THR A 79 19.37 -8.31 -15.80
CA THR A 79 19.94 -7.84 -17.07
C THR A 79 20.71 -8.91 -17.86
N GLY A 80 20.48 -10.19 -17.56
CA GLY A 80 21.15 -11.33 -18.19
C GLY A 80 20.42 -11.78 -19.46
N ASP A 81 21.19 -12.19 -20.45
CA ASP A 81 20.74 -12.78 -21.71
C ASP A 81 20.69 -14.32 -21.67
N VAL A 82 20.89 -14.90 -20.48
CA VAL A 82 20.98 -16.36 -20.25
C VAL A 82 19.70 -16.91 -19.62
N GLY A 83 19.15 -17.94 -20.23
CA GLY A 83 17.96 -18.66 -19.79
C GLY A 83 18.12 -20.17 -19.88
N CYS A 84 17.00 -20.89 -19.82
CA CYS A 84 16.96 -22.34 -19.94
C CYS A 84 15.96 -22.81 -21.01
N LEU A 85 16.40 -23.73 -21.86
CA LEU A 85 15.54 -24.46 -22.77
C LEU A 85 14.78 -25.54 -22.00
N CYS A 86 13.46 -25.48 -22.06
CA CYS A 86 12.56 -26.37 -21.33
C CYS A 86 11.68 -27.18 -22.29
N ARG A 87 11.38 -28.42 -21.90
CA ARG A 87 10.44 -29.31 -22.59
C ARG A 87 9.14 -29.40 -21.80
N VAL A 88 8.00 -29.38 -22.50
CA VAL A 88 6.69 -29.65 -21.90
C VAL A 88 6.55 -31.15 -21.63
N ILE A 89 6.30 -31.54 -20.38
CA ILE A 89 6.02 -32.93 -20.00
C ILE A 89 4.51 -33.20 -20.01
N SER A 90 3.73 -32.33 -19.37
CA SER A 90 2.29 -32.52 -19.22
C SER A 90 1.57 -31.18 -19.22
N PHE A 91 0.40 -31.17 -19.85
CA PHE A 91 -0.51 -30.05 -19.89
C PHE A 91 -1.88 -30.53 -19.43
N LYS A 92 -2.23 -30.29 -18.17
CA LYS A 92 -3.44 -30.84 -17.55
C LYS A 92 -4.36 -29.73 -17.06
N LYS A 93 -5.57 -29.67 -17.61
CA LYS A 93 -6.65 -28.81 -17.13
C LYS A 93 -7.21 -29.37 -15.82
N LEU A 94 -7.32 -28.55 -14.79
CA LEU A 94 -7.90 -28.96 -13.51
C LEU A 94 -9.45 -29.07 -13.65
N PRO A 95 -10.10 -29.97 -12.90
CA PRO A 95 -11.54 -30.24 -13.03
C PRO A 95 -12.47 -29.05 -12.70
N ASN A 96 -11.96 -27.98 -12.07
CA ASN A 96 -12.72 -26.76 -11.75
C ASN A 96 -12.66 -25.69 -12.85
N ASP A 97 -12.18 -26.05 -14.05
CA ASP A 97 -12.27 -25.29 -15.30
C ASP A 97 -11.73 -23.84 -15.27
N THR A 98 -10.91 -23.47 -14.29
CA THR A 98 -10.39 -22.10 -14.07
C THR A 98 -8.86 -21.99 -14.19
N GLU A 99 -8.12 -23.07 -13.92
CA GLU A 99 -6.66 -23.10 -13.99
C GLU A 99 -6.14 -24.32 -14.76
N THR A 100 -5.02 -24.12 -15.46
CA THR A 100 -4.33 -25.19 -16.19
C THR A 100 -2.94 -25.41 -15.64
N THR A 101 -2.59 -26.66 -15.34
CA THR A 101 -1.24 -27.03 -14.86
C THR A 101 -0.35 -27.43 -16.02
N LEU A 102 0.77 -26.74 -16.15
CA LEU A 102 1.84 -26.99 -17.11
C LEU A 102 3.07 -27.53 -16.36
N ILE A 103 3.45 -28.78 -16.63
CA ILE A 103 4.65 -29.39 -16.05
C ILE A 103 5.77 -29.34 -17.08
N ILE A 104 6.89 -28.75 -16.71
CA ILE A 104 8.03 -28.52 -17.60
C ILE A 104 9.32 -29.07 -17.02
N ARG A 105 10.23 -29.46 -17.90
CA ARG A 105 11.57 -29.90 -17.53
C ARG A 105 12.63 -29.08 -18.25
N SER A 106 13.49 -28.46 -17.48
CA SER A 106 14.64 -27.71 -17.97
C SER A 106 15.72 -28.68 -18.45
N LEU A 107 16.27 -28.45 -19.64
CA LEU A 107 17.24 -29.32 -20.30
C LEU A 107 18.64 -28.74 -20.34
N VAL A 108 18.79 -27.53 -20.89
CA VAL A 108 20.10 -26.91 -21.14
C VAL A 108 20.01 -25.40 -21.08
N ARG A 109 21.14 -24.73 -20.80
CA ARG A 109 21.23 -23.27 -20.82
C ARG A 109 21.21 -22.74 -22.25
N ILE A 110 20.64 -21.55 -22.41
CA ILE A 110 20.54 -20.87 -23.69
C ILE A 110 20.90 -19.40 -23.53
N GLN A 111 21.53 -18.81 -24.53
CA GLN A 111 21.83 -17.39 -24.59
C GLN A 111 21.06 -16.75 -25.75
N ILE A 112 20.64 -15.50 -25.58
CA ILE A 112 19.76 -14.80 -26.51
C ILE A 112 20.49 -13.61 -27.12
N GLU A 113 20.64 -13.62 -28.45
CA GLU A 113 21.45 -12.64 -29.18
C GLU A 113 20.84 -11.23 -29.21
N THR A 114 19.51 -11.09 -29.03
CA THR A 114 18.82 -9.77 -29.01
C THR A 114 17.75 -9.73 -27.91
N PRO A 115 18.09 -9.26 -26.71
CA PRO A 115 17.13 -9.13 -25.62
C PRO A 115 16.29 -7.86 -25.82
N LEU A 116 15.29 -7.91 -26.71
CA LEU A 116 14.21 -6.93 -26.68
C LEU A 116 13.32 -7.26 -25.47
N LEU A 117 13.40 -6.42 -24.44
CA LEU A 117 12.55 -6.47 -23.25
C LEU A 117 11.09 -6.44 -23.69
N ASN A 118 10.40 -7.56 -23.53
CA ASN A 118 8.97 -7.60 -23.75
C ASN A 118 8.26 -7.20 -22.46
N THR A 119 7.75 -5.97 -22.47
CA THR A 119 6.91 -5.43 -21.40
C THR A 119 5.45 -5.86 -21.54
N GLY A 120 5.10 -6.58 -22.61
CA GLY A 120 3.76 -7.12 -22.84
C GLY A 120 3.67 -8.62 -22.58
N ASN A 121 2.48 -9.10 -22.23
CA ASN A 121 2.15 -10.52 -22.08
C ASN A 121 2.09 -11.27 -23.43
N ILE A 122 3.09 -11.05 -24.30
CA ILE A 122 3.09 -11.46 -25.71
C ILE A 122 4.19 -12.51 -25.95
N ILE A 123 3.94 -13.50 -26.79
CA ILE A 123 4.95 -14.52 -27.14
C ILE A 123 5.75 -14.01 -28.35
N TRP A 124 7.09 -14.02 -28.29
CA TRP A 124 7.93 -13.53 -29.39
C TRP A 124 8.88 -14.60 -29.96
N LYS A 125 9.41 -14.31 -31.15
CA LYS A 125 10.39 -15.15 -31.84
C LYS A 125 11.77 -14.50 -31.67
N SER A 126 12.75 -15.27 -31.23
CA SER A 126 14.15 -14.82 -31.18
C SER A 126 15.08 -15.95 -31.61
N ASN A 127 16.23 -15.55 -32.15
CA ASN A 127 17.35 -16.48 -32.31
C ASN A 127 17.93 -16.79 -30.93
N VAL A 128 18.32 -18.04 -30.75
CA VAL A 128 18.83 -18.59 -29.49
C VAL A 128 20.04 -19.41 -29.81
N THR A 129 21.14 -19.15 -29.11
CA THR A 129 22.34 -19.98 -29.16
C THR A 129 22.32 -20.92 -27.97
N VAL A 130 22.48 -22.23 -28.25
CA VAL A 130 22.66 -23.23 -27.18
C VAL A 130 24.14 -23.22 -26.82
N SER A 131 24.46 -22.77 -25.62
CA SER A 131 25.85 -22.68 -25.15
C SER A 131 26.41 -24.08 -24.88
N ASN A 132 27.12 -24.67 -25.83
CA ASN A 132 27.93 -25.86 -25.59
C ASN A 132 29.30 -25.45 -25.04
N ILE A 133 29.42 -25.40 -23.71
CA ILE A 133 30.66 -25.04 -22.98
C ILE A 133 31.82 -26.00 -23.30
N VAL A 134 31.53 -27.17 -23.88
CA VAL A 134 32.52 -28.17 -24.30
C VAL A 134 33.46 -27.62 -25.37
N ASP A 135 32.98 -26.78 -26.30
CA ASP A 135 33.79 -26.25 -27.40
C ASP A 135 34.86 -25.24 -26.89
N THR A 136 34.56 -24.49 -25.83
CA THR A 136 35.48 -23.53 -25.19
C THR A 136 36.61 -24.19 -24.39
N LEU A 137 36.46 -25.47 -23.99
CA LEU A 137 37.46 -26.18 -23.20
C LEU A 137 38.60 -26.77 -24.02
N SER A 138 38.43 -26.85 -25.34
CA SER A 138 39.49 -27.23 -26.29
C SER A 138 40.74 -26.33 -26.23
N VAL A 139 40.63 -25.16 -25.58
CA VAL A 139 41.69 -24.15 -25.44
C VAL A 139 42.47 -24.28 -24.12
N THR A 140 42.00 -25.07 -23.15
CA THR A 140 42.58 -25.15 -21.79
C THR A 140 43.32 -26.48 -21.59
N SER A 141 44.59 -26.43 -21.17
CA SER A 141 45.44 -27.60 -20.93
C SER A 141 44.80 -28.61 -19.96
N THR A 142 44.74 -29.88 -20.36
CA THR A 142 44.13 -30.99 -19.62
C THR A 142 44.71 -31.21 -18.21
N ASP A 143 45.95 -30.80 -17.96
CA ASP A 143 46.61 -30.88 -16.65
C ASP A 143 45.96 -30.00 -15.56
N GLN A 144 45.27 -28.92 -15.91
CA GLN A 144 44.61 -28.04 -14.94
C GLN A 144 43.19 -28.49 -14.57
N ILE A 145 42.55 -29.35 -15.38
CA ILE A 145 41.15 -29.73 -15.20
C ILE A 145 41.01 -30.79 -14.10
N LYS A 146 41.94 -31.75 -14.03
CA LYS A 146 41.91 -32.85 -13.05
C LYS A 146 41.77 -32.40 -11.57
N PRO A 147 42.59 -31.46 -11.04
CA PRO A 147 42.45 -31.04 -9.64
C PRO A 147 41.08 -30.39 -9.39
N ILE A 148 40.59 -29.60 -10.34
CA ILE A 148 39.29 -28.92 -10.25
C ILE A 148 38.14 -29.93 -10.19
N VAL A 149 38.19 -31.00 -10.99
CA VAL A 149 37.19 -32.07 -10.96
C VAL A 149 37.21 -32.82 -9.63
N LEU A 150 38.40 -33.12 -9.10
CA LEU A 150 38.54 -33.77 -7.79
C LEU A 150 37.99 -32.88 -6.66
N ASP A 151 38.20 -31.57 -6.72
CA ASP A 151 37.67 -30.64 -5.72
C ASP A 151 36.14 -30.55 -5.78
N VAL A 152 35.53 -30.53 -6.97
CA VAL A 152 34.08 -30.60 -7.13
C VAL A 152 33.52 -31.89 -6.53
N LEU A 153 34.16 -33.04 -6.80
CA LEU A 153 33.72 -34.33 -6.26
C LEU A 153 33.81 -34.35 -4.72
N LYS A 154 34.92 -33.87 -4.15
CA LYS A 154 35.09 -33.74 -2.69
C LYS A 154 34.05 -32.82 -2.06
N LEU A 155 33.76 -31.67 -2.69
CA LEU A 155 32.72 -30.75 -2.21
C LEU A 155 31.34 -31.40 -2.22
N THR A 156 30.99 -32.14 -3.27
CA THR A 156 29.71 -32.87 -3.31
C THR A 156 29.63 -34.00 -2.28
N GLU A 157 30.75 -34.62 -1.92
CA GLU A 157 30.83 -35.62 -0.85
C GLU A 157 30.69 -34.98 0.55
N SER A 158 31.33 -33.83 0.76
CA SER A 158 31.17 -33.03 1.99
C SER A 158 29.73 -32.55 2.18
N LEU A 159 29.07 -32.13 1.11
CA LEU A 159 27.64 -31.80 1.11
C LEU A 159 26.78 -33.02 1.50
N GLU A 160 27.05 -34.20 0.92
CA GLU A 160 26.31 -35.43 1.24
C GLU A 160 26.45 -35.83 2.70
N THR A 161 27.67 -35.85 3.22
CA THR A 161 27.96 -36.21 4.61
C THR A 161 27.25 -35.27 5.58
N THR A 162 27.34 -33.95 5.34
CA THR A 162 26.69 -32.93 6.16
C THR A 162 25.16 -33.09 6.19
N VAL A 163 24.53 -33.29 5.03
CA VAL A 163 23.06 -33.46 4.93
C VAL A 163 22.61 -34.76 5.63
N ASN A 164 23.32 -35.86 5.41
CA ASN A 164 22.99 -37.14 6.04
C ASN A 164 23.18 -37.09 7.56
N GLU A 165 24.24 -36.46 8.03
CA GLU A 165 24.49 -36.23 9.45
C GLU A 165 23.38 -35.38 10.07
N PHE A 166 22.99 -34.27 9.43
CA PHE A 166 21.88 -33.43 9.89
C PHE A 166 20.56 -34.20 10.00
N ILE A 167 20.18 -34.98 8.98
CA ILE A 167 18.94 -35.78 9.02
C ILE A 167 19.01 -36.82 10.15
N ALA A 168 20.16 -37.45 10.37
CA ALA A 168 20.35 -38.44 11.43
C ALA A 168 20.26 -37.80 12.82
N THR A 169 20.92 -36.66 13.02
CA THR A 169 20.91 -35.89 14.28
C THR A 169 19.51 -35.34 14.57
N TYR A 170 18.81 -34.78 13.58
CA TYR A 170 17.44 -34.31 13.75
C TYR A 170 16.47 -35.46 14.13
N LYS A 171 16.61 -36.64 13.52
CA LYS A 171 15.83 -37.83 13.91
C LYS A 171 16.15 -38.33 15.32
N ARG A 172 17.40 -38.20 15.78
CA ARG A 172 17.82 -38.52 17.15
C ARG A 172 17.23 -37.52 18.15
N ALA A 173 17.20 -36.23 17.82
CA ALA A 173 16.53 -35.20 18.61
C ALA A 173 15.02 -35.46 18.76
N LEU A 174 14.36 -36.05 17.77
CA LEU A 174 12.93 -36.40 17.86
C LEU A 174 12.62 -37.47 18.92
N LYS A 175 13.61 -38.27 19.34
CA LYS A 175 13.45 -39.32 20.35
C LYS A 175 13.62 -38.69 21.74
N ARG A 176 12.65 -38.90 22.64
CA ARG A 176 12.53 -38.22 23.96
C ARG A 176 13.74 -38.30 24.91
N ASN A 177 14.75 -39.13 24.65
CA ASN A 177 15.85 -39.43 25.59
C ASN A 177 17.20 -38.79 25.25
N THR A 178 17.28 -37.77 24.38
CA THR A 178 18.57 -37.16 23.98
C THR A 178 18.68 -35.68 24.38
N ASN A 179 19.88 -35.22 24.72
CA ASN A 179 20.17 -33.79 24.99
C ASN A 179 20.19 -32.92 23.70
N GLU A 180 19.64 -33.43 22.60
CA GLU A 180 19.64 -32.82 21.27
C GLU A 180 18.31 -32.08 20.97
N HIS A 181 17.36 -32.03 21.91
CA HIS A 181 16.04 -31.38 21.78
C HIS A 181 16.08 -29.90 21.41
N PHE A 182 17.17 -29.20 21.73
CA PHE A 182 17.36 -27.79 21.37
C PHE A 182 17.38 -27.55 19.86
N LEU A 183 17.76 -28.57 19.08
CA LEU A 183 17.72 -28.49 17.63
C LEU A 183 16.29 -28.32 17.10
N LEU A 184 15.29 -28.90 17.78
CA LEU A 184 13.87 -28.82 17.39
C LEU A 184 13.24 -27.45 17.67
N LEU A 185 13.88 -26.64 18.54
CA LEU A 185 13.41 -25.30 18.86
C LEU A 185 13.72 -24.29 17.75
N SER A 186 14.66 -24.59 16.85
CA SER A 186 15.01 -23.70 15.73
C SER A 186 13.99 -23.81 14.59
N PRO A 187 13.36 -22.71 14.15
CA PRO A 187 12.50 -22.73 12.96
C PRO A 187 13.25 -23.13 11.68
N LEU A 188 14.52 -22.73 11.57
CA LEU A 188 15.35 -23.02 10.40
C LEU A 188 15.66 -24.52 10.29
N SER A 189 16.01 -25.19 11.40
CA SER A 189 16.28 -26.63 11.39
C SER A 189 15.03 -27.43 10.98
N ASN A 190 13.86 -27.03 11.47
CA ASN A 190 12.59 -27.67 11.14
C ASN A 190 12.27 -27.51 9.65
N THR A 191 12.48 -26.31 9.10
CA THR A 191 12.32 -26.03 7.65
C THR A 191 13.23 -26.89 6.80
N LEU A 192 14.52 -26.91 7.13
CA LEU A 192 15.54 -27.67 6.41
C LEU A 192 15.23 -29.18 6.46
N PHE A 193 14.77 -29.69 7.60
CA PHE A 193 14.38 -31.10 7.71
C PHE A 193 13.18 -31.44 6.81
N PHE A 194 12.12 -30.63 6.81
CA PHE A 194 10.96 -30.87 5.95
C PHE A 194 11.31 -30.82 4.46
N GLN A 195 12.15 -29.87 4.06
CA GLN A 195 12.65 -29.79 2.68
C GLN A 195 13.49 -31.02 2.33
N LEU A 196 14.54 -31.33 3.09
CA LEU A 196 15.49 -32.40 2.77
C LEU A 196 14.88 -33.81 2.90
N ASN A 197 13.86 -34.01 3.74
CA ASN A 197 13.25 -35.32 3.97
C ASN A 197 12.13 -35.69 2.98
N ASN A 198 11.81 -34.83 2.00
CA ASN A 198 10.80 -35.06 0.98
C ASN A 198 11.12 -36.28 0.07
N SER A 199 10.11 -37.09 -0.26
CA SER A 199 10.25 -38.34 -1.03
C SER A 199 10.78 -38.12 -2.45
N GLN A 200 10.42 -37.01 -3.09
CA GLN A 200 10.94 -36.65 -4.43
C GLN A 200 12.42 -36.26 -4.37
N LEU A 201 12.81 -35.47 -3.36
CA LEU A 201 14.20 -35.05 -3.17
C LEU A 201 15.11 -36.23 -2.87
N LYS A 202 14.67 -37.21 -2.06
CA LYS A 202 15.43 -38.46 -1.85
C LYS A 202 15.71 -39.21 -3.15
N LYS A 203 14.72 -39.33 -4.04
CA LYS A 203 14.89 -39.99 -5.35
C LYS A 203 15.88 -39.25 -6.25
N ASN A 204 15.86 -37.91 -6.23
CA ASN A 204 16.79 -37.11 -7.01
C ASN A 204 18.20 -37.13 -6.42
N TRP A 205 18.33 -37.10 -5.09
CA TRP A 205 19.60 -37.22 -4.39
C TRP A 205 20.30 -38.54 -4.67
N THR A 206 19.55 -39.66 -4.67
CA THR A 206 20.12 -40.97 -5.03
C THR A 206 20.66 -41.00 -6.46
N LYS A 207 20.04 -40.29 -7.40
CA LYS A 207 20.53 -40.16 -8.78
C LYS A 207 21.80 -39.32 -8.85
N ILE A 208 21.88 -38.23 -8.09
CA ILE A 208 23.09 -37.39 -8.00
C ILE A 208 24.26 -38.20 -7.42
N ILE A 209 24.02 -38.98 -6.36
CA ILE A 209 25.03 -39.87 -5.77
C ILE A 209 25.49 -40.93 -6.77
N GLN A 210 24.56 -41.51 -7.52
CA GLN A 210 24.90 -42.48 -8.57
C GLN A 210 25.74 -41.83 -9.68
N LEU A 211 25.35 -40.66 -10.17
CA LEU A 211 26.10 -39.89 -11.17
C LEU A 211 27.50 -39.53 -10.66
N ARG A 212 27.64 -39.12 -9.40
CA ARG A 212 28.95 -38.87 -8.78
C ARG A 212 29.81 -40.13 -8.79
N LYS A 213 29.26 -41.27 -8.34
CA LYS A 213 29.98 -42.57 -8.32
C LYS A 213 30.40 -43.02 -9.72
N GLU A 214 29.53 -42.84 -10.72
CA GLU A 214 29.86 -43.11 -12.13
C GLU A 214 31.05 -42.24 -12.59
N ILE A 215 31.02 -40.93 -12.31
CA ILE A 215 32.13 -40.02 -12.65
C ILE A 215 33.41 -40.39 -11.89
N THR A 216 33.32 -40.72 -10.60
CA THR A 216 34.47 -41.12 -9.79
C THR A 216 35.11 -42.42 -10.31
N ASN A 217 34.30 -43.42 -10.68
CA ASN A 217 34.80 -44.67 -11.25
C ASN A 217 35.39 -44.48 -12.66
N ASP A 218 34.76 -43.65 -13.50
CA ASP A 218 35.24 -43.32 -14.85
C ASP A 218 36.61 -42.60 -14.81
N ILE A 219 36.88 -41.80 -13.76
CA ILE A 219 38.14 -41.06 -13.57
C ILE A 219 39.23 -41.95 -12.92
N LEU A 220 38.86 -42.88 -12.05
CA LEU A 220 39.81 -43.78 -11.36
C LEU A 220 40.31 -44.94 -12.24
N THR A 221 39.62 -45.26 -13.33
CA THR A 221 39.93 -46.38 -14.24
C THR A 221 40.74 -46.00 -15.47
N THR A 222 41.01 -44.70 -15.68
CA THR A 222 41.74 -44.19 -16.86
C THR A 222 43.18 -43.84 -16.51
N ASP A 223 44.11 -44.79 -16.72
CA ASP A 223 45.55 -44.58 -16.53
C ASP A 223 46.20 -43.64 -17.58
N ASN A 224 45.52 -43.35 -18.70
CA ASN A 224 45.96 -42.38 -19.70
C ASN A 224 45.28 -41.03 -19.53
N LEU A 225 45.96 -40.16 -18.80
CA LEU A 225 45.48 -38.89 -18.25
C LEU A 225 45.46 -37.70 -19.22
N SER A 226 45.71 -37.90 -20.52
CA SER A 226 45.82 -36.79 -21.47
C SER A 226 44.52 -36.39 -22.15
N ASN A 227 43.44 -37.19 -22.10
CA ASN A 227 42.18 -36.90 -22.79
C ASN A 227 40.94 -37.22 -21.91
N ILE A 228 40.49 -36.26 -21.09
CA ILE A 228 39.11 -36.31 -20.55
C ILE A 228 38.18 -36.22 -21.75
N SER A 229 37.35 -37.23 -21.98
CA SER A 229 36.40 -37.22 -23.10
C SER A 229 35.29 -36.17 -22.89
N ASP A 230 34.80 -35.57 -23.98
CA ASP A 230 33.67 -34.63 -23.96
C ASP A 230 32.43 -35.20 -23.23
N LEU A 231 32.27 -36.52 -23.26
CA LEU A 231 31.21 -37.23 -22.54
C LEU A 231 31.36 -37.13 -21.01
N GLN A 232 32.57 -37.27 -20.48
CA GLN A 232 32.85 -37.17 -19.04
C GLN A 232 32.64 -35.75 -18.54
N LEU A 233 33.03 -34.75 -19.33
CA LEU A 233 32.87 -33.35 -18.98
C LEU A 233 31.40 -32.91 -19.00
N ASN A 234 30.60 -33.41 -19.95
CA ASN A 234 29.14 -33.20 -19.95
C ASN A 234 28.45 -33.82 -18.72
N LYS A 235 28.88 -35.02 -18.29
CA LYS A 235 28.38 -35.63 -17.04
C LYS A 235 28.71 -34.76 -15.82
N LEU A 236 29.91 -34.17 -15.76
CA LEU A 236 30.31 -33.26 -14.69
C LEU A 236 29.47 -31.98 -14.66
N LEU A 237 29.27 -31.33 -15.82
CA LEU A 237 28.44 -30.13 -15.91
C LEU A 237 26.99 -30.40 -15.47
N SER A 238 26.46 -31.57 -15.85
CA SER A 238 25.15 -32.05 -15.39
C SER A 238 25.12 -32.26 -13.88
N LEU A 239 26.20 -32.80 -13.28
CA LEU A 239 26.31 -32.93 -11.82
C LEU A 239 26.21 -31.56 -11.13
N LEU A 240 26.96 -30.56 -11.61
CA LEU A 240 26.94 -29.19 -11.06
C LEU A 240 25.53 -28.59 -11.10
N ASP A 241 24.86 -28.64 -12.27
CA ASP A 241 23.51 -28.09 -12.43
C ASP A 241 22.49 -28.79 -11.53
N ASN A 242 22.51 -30.13 -11.48
CA ASN A 242 21.58 -30.90 -10.67
C ASN A 242 21.75 -30.65 -9.16
N VAL A 243 22.99 -30.48 -8.69
CA VAL A 243 23.26 -30.17 -7.28
C VAL A 243 22.76 -28.77 -6.92
N VAL A 244 23.08 -27.74 -7.70
CA VAL A 244 22.63 -26.36 -7.41
C VAL A 244 21.12 -26.20 -7.58
N ALA A 245 20.51 -26.91 -8.54
CA ALA A 245 19.06 -26.95 -8.69
C ALA A 245 18.36 -27.49 -7.44
N MET A 246 18.99 -28.46 -6.76
CA MET A 246 18.42 -29.13 -5.59
C MET A 246 18.59 -28.35 -4.27
N ILE A 247 19.72 -27.66 -4.08
CA ILE A 247 20.02 -26.99 -2.81
C ILE A 247 19.06 -25.80 -2.57
N ALA A 248 18.65 -25.60 -1.33
CA ALA A 248 17.82 -24.46 -0.90
C ALA A 248 18.70 -23.22 -0.66
N THR A 249 19.09 -22.53 -1.74
CA THR A 249 19.84 -21.26 -1.70
C THR A 249 19.03 -20.07 -2.19
N PRO A 250 19.39 -18.83 -1.79
CA PRO A 250 18.76 -17.61 -2.26
C PRO A 250 18.71 -17.51 -3.80
N HIS A 251 17.66 -16.89 -4.33
CA HIS A 251 17.48 -16.75 -5.79
C HIS A 251 18.63 -16.03 -6.48
N MET A 252 19.22 -15.03 -5.82
CA MET A 252 20.35 -14.28 -6.38
C MET A 252 21.56 -15.16 -6.66
N GLU A 253 21.87 -16.12 -5.78
CA GLU A 253 22.99 -17.04 -5.97
C GLU A 253 22.73 -18.02 -7.12
N LYS A 254 21.48 -18.50 -7.24
CA LYS A 254 21.08 -19.36 -8.38
C LYS A 254 21.11 -18.60 -9.71
N LEU A 255 20.74 -17.32 -9.72
CA LEU A 255 20.85 -16.46 -10.89
C LEU A 255 22.31 -16.20 -11.27
N HIS A 256 23.17 -15.92 -10.31
CA HIS A 256 24.60 -15.77 -10.54
C HIS A 256 25.21 -17.03 -11.14
N PHE A 257 24.84 -18.21 -10.62
CA PHE A 257 25.27 -19.50 -11.17
C PHE A 257 24.73 -19.75 -12.60
N LEU A 258 23.50 -19.33 -12.91
CA LEU A 258 22.91 -19.46 -14.25
C LEU A 258 23.68 -18.60 -15.28
N ASN A 259 24.04 -17.37 -14.91
CA ASN A 259 24.76 -16.42 -15.77
C ASN A 259 26.26 -16.73 -15.94
N ALA A 260 26.82 -17.63 -15.14
CA ALA A 260 28.20 -18.09 -15.30
C ALA A 260 28.33 -19.00 -16.55
N LEU A 261 28.66 -18.38 -17.70
CA LEU A 261 28.82 -19.06 -18.99
C LEU A 261 30.19 -19.76 -19.13
N GLN A 262 31.25 -19.20 -18.53
CA GLN A 262 32.58 -19.78 -18.56
C GLN A 262 32.69 -20.96 -17.56
N PHE A 263 33.44 -22.01 -17.95
CA PHE A 263 33.62 -23.21 -17.12
C PHE A 263 34.19 -22.88 -15.73
N GLN A 264 35.19 -22.00 -15.68
CA GLN A 264 35.91 -21.65 -14.45
C GLN A 264 35.06 -20.82 -13.49
N ASP A 265 34.35 -19.80 -14.00
CA ASP A 265 33.41 -18.99 -13.23
C ASP A 265 32.27 -19.83 -12.66
N ARG A 266 31.82 -20.82 -13.43
CA ARG A 266 30.75 -21.73 -13.00
C ARG A 266 31.18 -22.63 -11.86
N ILE A 267 32.43 -23.08 -11.83
CA ILE A 267 32.97 -23.90 -10.73
C ILE A 267 33.21 -23.06 -9.48
N ILE A 268 33.71 -21.83 -9.63
CA ILE A 268 33.83 -20.88 -8.51
C ILE A 268 32.46 -20.60 -7.92
N SER A 269 31.47 -20.28 -8.77
CA SER A 269 30.10 -20.04 -8.33
C SER A 269 29.48 -21.28 -7.68
N PHE A 270 29.75 -22.49 -8.19
CA PHE A 270 29.32 -23.74 -7.57
C PHE A 270 29.91 -23.93 -6.18
N SER A 271 31.23 -23.75 -6.04
CA SER A 271 31.94 -23.89 -4.77
C SER A 271 31.39 -22.93 -3.72
N ASN A 272 31.16 -21.66 -4.10
CA ASN A 272 30.59 -20.65 -3.22
C ASN A 272 29.18 -21.03 -2.73
N VAL A 273 28.32 -21.51 -3.63
CA VAL A 273 26.94 -21.93 -3.29
C VAL A 273 26.94 -23.14 -2.35
N VAL A 274 27.76 -24.16 -2.65
CA VAL A 274 27.84 -25.37 -1.83
C VAL A 274 28.44 -25.07 -0.45
N ASN A 275 29.54 -24.32 -0.38
CA ASN A 275 30.16 -23.95 0.88
C ASN A 275 29.26 -23.02 1.71
N GLY A 276 28.57 -22.07 1.07
CA GLY A 276 27.58 -21.23 1.74
C GLY A 276 26.48 -22.07 2.37
N PHE A 277 25.97 -23.07 1.66
CA PHE A 277 24.94 -23.97 2.19
C PHE A 277 25.46 -24.87 3.33
N ILE A 278 26.68 -25.41 3.24
CA ILE A 278 27.31 -26.19 4.32
C ILE A 278 27.51 -25.32 5.57
N ASN A 279 27.93 -24.06 5.40
CA ASN A 279 28.15 -23.13 6.49
C ASN A 279 26.87 -22.88 7.32
N ILE A 280 25.68 -22.89 6.68
CA ILE A 280 24.39 -22.77 7.39
C ILE A 280 24.26 -23.85 8.48
N PHE A 281 24.67 -25.10 8.20
CA PHE A 281 24.61 -26.17 9.19
C PHE A 281 25.62 -25.94 10.33
N THR A 282 26.84 -25.49 10.01
CA THR A 282 27.85 -25.20 11.04
C THR A 282 27.41 -24.07 11.97
N GLU A 283 26.82 -23.01 11.42
CA GLU A 283 26.28 -21.88 12.18
C GLU A 283 25.07 -22.31 13.02
N LEU A 284 24.19 -23.13 12.46
CA LEU A 284 23.03 -23.69 13.16
C LEU A 284 23.45 -24.55 14.36
N TYR A 285 24.45 -25.41 14.20
CA TYR A 285 24.98 -26.19 15.33
C TYR A 285 25.65 -25.31 16.37
N SER A 286 26.46 -24.33 15.96
CA SER A 286 27.10 -23.39 16.89
C SER A 286 26.08 -22.58 17.71
N THR A 287 24.99 -22.16 17.08
CA THR A 287 23.89 -21.44 17.73
C THR A 287 23.15 -22.34 18.71
N THR A 288 22.91 -23.60 18.32
CA THR A 288 22.26 -24.59 19.18
C THR A 288 23.11 -24.90 20.41
N ASP A 289 24.43 -25.02 20.26
CA ASP A 289 25.36 -25.22 21.37
C ASP A 289 25.46 -24.00 22.28
N TYR A 290 25.43 -22.78 21.72
CA TYR A 290 25.35 -21.55 22.52
C TYR A 290 24.08 -21.53 23.36
N ILE A 291 22.91 -21.81 22.76
CA ILE A 291 21.64 -21.88 23.48
C ILE A 291 21.69 -22.95 24.56
N LYS A 292 22.31 -24.11 24.29
CA LYS A 292 22.47 -25.18 25.28
C LYS A 292 23.30 -24.74 26.48
N ARG A 293 24.42 -24.03 26.26
CA ARG A 293 25.28 -23.48 27.33
C ARG A 293 24.60 -22.36 28.11
N TYR A 294 23.87 -21.48 27.41
CA TYR A 294 23.07 -20.45 28.07
C TYR A 294 21.96 -21.08 28.90
N TYR A 295 21.23 -22.05 28.33
CA TYR A 295 20.15 -22.75 29.00
C TYR A 295 20.65 -23.54 30.21
N SER A 296 21.85 -24.14 30.21
CA SER A 296 22.36 -24.80 31.41
C SER A 296 22.60 -23.81 32.57
N ASN A 297 23.05 -22.60 32.25
CA ASN A 297 23.47 -21.60 33.24
C ASN A 297 22.37 -20.60 33.64
N ALA A 298 21.25 -20.57 32.91
CA ALA A 298 20.16 -19.62 33.11
C ALA A 298 19.24 -19.96 34.30
N THR A 299 18.64 -18.93 34.89
CA THR A 299 17.61 -19.07 35.94
C THR A 299 16.31 -19.68 35.39
N ILE A 300 15.43 -20.18 36.27
CA ILE A 300 14.17 -20.82 35.87
C ILE A 300 13.28 -19.88 35.05
N ILE A 301 13.25 -18.58 35.41
CA ILE A 301 12.47 -17.56 34.71
C ILE A 301 13.05 -17.28 33.32
N GLU A 302 14.38 -17.18 33.19
CA GLU A 302 15.06 -16.98 31.91
C GLU A 302 14.88 -18.20 30.98
N LYS A 303 14.96 -19.41 31.52
CA LYS A 303 14.66 -20.66 30.80
C LYS A 303 13.23 -20.67 30.24
N ALA A 304 12.25 -20.31 31.07
CA ALA A 304 10.85 -20.24 30.66
C ALA A 304 10.62 -19.18 29.57
N ASN A 305 11.22 -18.01 29.71
CA ASN A 305 11.14 -16.94 28.71
C ASN A 305 11.78 -17.34 27.37
N LEU A 306 12.94 -18.00 27.41
CA LEU A 306 13.62 -18.46 26.20
C LEU A 306 12.76 -19.50 25.46
N ILE A 307 12.22 -20.49 26.17
CA ILE A 307 11.32 -21.50 25.58
C ILE A 307 10.04 -20.85 25.04
N ALA A 308 9.43 -19.94 25.78
CA ALA A 308 8.21 -19.25 25.34
C ALA A 308 8.45 -18.45 24.04
N ASN A 309 9.58 -17.76 23.93
CA ASN A 309 9.94 -17.02 22.72
C ASN A 309 10.20 -17.94 21.52
N GLN A 310 10.86 -19.08 21.73
CA GLN A 310 11.11 -20.06 20.66
C GLN A 310 9.83 -20.80 20.24
N LEU A 311 8.94 -21.13 21.17
CA LEU A 311 7.62 -21.69 20.82
C LEU A 311 6.76 -20.67 20.08
N ARG A 312 6.89 -19.39 20.41
CA ARG A 312 6.21 -18.31 19.69
C ARG A 312 6.74 -18.16 18.27
N SER A 313 8.06 -18.20 18.05
CA SER A 313 8.66 -18.17 16.71
C SER A 313 8.27 -19.39 15.88
N LEU A 314 8.24 -20.59 16.49
CA LEU A 314 7.74 -21.80 15.85
C LEU A 314 6.26 -21.72 15.51
N LYS A 315 5.43 -21.15 16.38
CA LYS A 315 4.01 -20.92 16.10
C LYS A 315 3.82 -19.96 14.93
N TYR A 316 4.62 -18.89 14.85
CA TYR A 316 4.62 -17.98 13.69
C TYR A 316 5.00 -18.72 12.41
N PHE A 317 6.08 -19.50 12.44
CA PHE A 317 6.52 -20.29 11.30
C PHE A 317 5.48 -21.34 10.85
N VAL A 318 4.88 -22.08 11.78
CA VAL A 318 3.85 -23.07 11.45
C VAL A 318 2.60 -22.42 10.87
N ASN A 319 2.25 -21.21 11.31
CA ASN A 319 1.14 -20.46 10.73
C ASN A 319 1.44 -19.98 9.30
N ASP A 320 2.68 -19.55 9.06
CA ASP A 320 3.18 -19.15 7.74
C ASP A 320 3.19 -20.35 6.76
N VAL A 321 3.73 -21.49 7.18
CA VAL A 321 3.72 -22.75 6.40
C VAL A 321 2.30 -23.28 6.15
N LYS A 322 1.36 -23.05 7.07
CA LYS A 322 -0.06 -23.42 6.88
C LYS A 322 -0.83 -22.45 5.97
N GLY A 323 -0.15 -21.50 5.33
CA GLY A 323 -0.75 -20.60 4.35
C GLY A 323 -1.78 -19.63 4.95
N LYS A 324 -1.66 -19.30 6.25
CA LYS A 324 -2.42 -18.19 6.83
C LYS A 324 -1.51 -16.96 6.90
N PRO A 325 -1.81 -15.87 6.18
CA PRO A 325 -1.04 -14.64 6.32
C PRO A 325 -1.25 -14.10 7.75
N TYR A 326 -0.15 -13.71 8.42
CA TYR A 326 -0.23 -12.97 9.67
C TYR A 326 0.10 -11.49 9.47
N ILE A 327 -0.74 -10.68 10.11
CA ILE A 327 -0.77 -9.22 10.15
C ILE A 327 0.42 -8.71 10.98
N ALA A 328 1.19 -7.78 10.41
CA ALA A 328 2.22 -7.06 11.14
C ALA A 328 1.59 -6.01 12.07
N GLU A 329 1.53 -6.27 13.37
CA GLU A 329 1.36 -5.21 14.37
C GLU A 329 2.72 -4.60 14.70
N GLY A 330 2.87 -3.31 14.41
CA GLY A 330 4.04 -2.52 14.74
C GLY A 330 4.19 -2.27 16.24
N SER A 331 5.43 -2.47 16.72
CA SER A 331 6.07 -1.80 17.85
C SER A 331 5.19 -1.26 19.00
N SER A 332 5.19 -1.99 20.12
CA SER A 332 5.06 -1.38 21.45
C SER A 332 6.08 -1.99 22.41
N SER A 333 6.88 -1.12 23.03
CA SER A 333 7.85 -1.35 24.11
C SER A 333 7.39 -2.34 25.20
N PRO A 334 8.34 -2.99 25.92
CA PRO A 334 8.03 -3.99 26.94
C PRO A 334 7.14 -3.41 28.04
N LYS A 335 5.96 -3.99 28.25
CA LYS A 335 5.10 -3.63 29.38
C LYS A 335 5.77 -4.10 30.68
N ARG A 336 6.20 -3.12 31.46
CA ARG A 336 6.51 -3.19 32.89
C ARG A 336 5.53 -4.11 33.63
N ILE A 337 6.07 -5.09 34.33
CA ILE A 337 5.39 -5.78 35.43
C ILE A 337 5.35 -4.79 36.60
N VAL A 338 4.14 -4.43 37.02
CA VAL A 338 3.89 -3.62 38.21
C VAL A 338 4.03 -4.54 39.42
N TYR A 339 5.02 -4.27 40.27
CA TYR A 339 5.12 -4.81 41.61
C TYR A 339 3.96 -4.26 42.45
N MET A 340 3.05 -5.14 42.90
CA MET A 340 2.23 -4.87 44.08
C MET A 340 3.11 -5.09 45.31
N GLY A 341 3.21 -4.05 46.12
CA GLY A 341 4.10 -3.99 47.28
C GLY A 341 3.72 -4.96 48.39
N ASN A 342 4.76 -5.47 49.04
CA ASN A 342 4.71 -6.12 50.34
C ASN A 342 4.29 -5.13 51.42
N THR A 343 3.36 -5.54 52.27
CA THR A 343 3.25 -5.01 53.63
C THR A 343 3.34 -6.19 54.61
N THR A 344 4.48 -6.21 55.30
CA THR A 344 4.74 -6.71 56.67
C THR A 344 4.51 -8.18 57.03
N ASN A 345 5.64 -8.83 57.34
CA ASN A 345 5.87 -10.00 58.19
C ASN A 345 4.86 -10.18 59.35
N THR A 346 4.45 -11.43 59.59
CA THR A 346 4.75 -12.15 60.85
C THR A 346 4.62 -13.66 60.65
N ASN A 347 5.54 -14.38 61.29
CA ASN A 347 5.73 -15.82 61.31
C ASN A 347 4.46 -16.62 61.63
N ASN A 348 4.27 -17.76 60.96
CA ASN A 348 4.22 -19.08 61.63
C ASN A 348 4.36 -20.21 60.59
N LYS A 349 5.26 -21.14 60.89
CA LYS A 349 5.42 -22.43 60.22
C LYS A 349 4.26 -23.32 60.69
N GLU A 350 3.53 -23.92 59.76
CA GLU A 350 2.84 -25.19 60.00
C GLU A 350 2.90 -26.02 58.73
N TYR A 351 3.25 -27.29 58.92
CA TYR A 351 3.32 -28.33 57.91
C TYR A 351 1.93 -28.59 57.33
N ILE A 352 1.80 -28.69 56.01
CA ILE A 352 0.64 -29.31 55.38
C ILE A 352 1.16 -30.40 54.46
N ASP A 353 0.88 -31.63 54.87
CA ASP A 353 0.89 -32.85 54.07
C ASP A 353 -0.05 -32.70 52.87
N ASP A 354 0.32 -33.43 51.82
CA ASP A 354 -0.48 -33.71 50.63
C ASP A 354 -1.91 -34.18 50.96
N ASP A 355 -2.81 -33.91 50.01
CA ASP A 355 -4.18 -34.44 49.85
C ASP A 355 -5.35 -33.64 50.45
N ALA A 356 -5.76 -32.56 49.78
CA ALA A 356 -7.18 -32.19 49.55
C ALA A 356 -7.37 -30.85 48.79
N VAL A 357 -7.44 -30.88 47.46
CA VAL A 357 -7.97 -29.82 46.55
C VAL A 357 -8.36 -30.55 45.26
N ASP A 358 -9.54 -30.52 44.62
CA ASP A 358 -10.63 -29.55 44.50
C ASP A 358 -11.86 -30.31 43.92
N ASP A 359 -12.99 -30.39 44.62
CA ASP A 359 -14.29 -30.81 44.03
C ASP A 359 -15.35 -29.68 44.12
N ASP A 360 -15.06 -28.54 44.78
CA ASP A 360 -16.05 -27.49 45.07
C ASP A 360 -16.10 -26.31 44.07
N VAL A 361 -15.05 -26.07 43.26
CA VAL A 361 -15.00 -24.92 42.34
C VAL A 361 -16.03 -25.04 41.19
N GLY A 362 -16.43 -26.26 40.83
CA GLY A 362 -17.35 -26.50 39.72
C GLY A 362 -18.80 -26.10 39.99
N GLU A 363 -19.25 -26.15 41.25
CA GLU A 363 -20.64 -25.85 41.60
C GLU A 363 -20.97 -24.35 41.50
N ASP A 364 -20.02 -23.48 41.80
CA ASP A 364 -20.24 -22.04 41.84
C ASP A 364 -20.39 -21.41 40.45
N ASP A 365 -19.65 -21.87 39.46
CA ASP A 365 -19.81 -21.46 38.06
C ASP A 365 -21.20 -21.82 37.50
N LEU A 366 -21.69 -23.02 37.83
CA LEU A 366 -23.02 -23.47 37.42
C LEU A 366 -24.15 -22.66 38.09
N LYS A 367 -23.93 -22.19 39.32
CA LYS A 367 -24.84 -21.25 40.01
C LYS A 367 -24.83 -19.88 39.31
N HIS A 368 -23.66 -19.39 38.90
CA HIS A 368 -23.53 -18.11 38.18
C HIS A 368 -24.29 -18.12 36.84
N ILE A 369 -24.09 -19.15 36.01
CA ILE A 369 -24.79 -19.30 34.72
C ILE A 369 -26.31 -19.41 34.93
N ARG A 370 -26.75 -20.13 35.97
CA ARG A 370 -28.18 -20.23 36.31
C ARG A 370 -28.79 -18.88 36.67
N ASN A 371 -28.08 -18.07 37.46
CA ASN A 371 -28.53 -16.75 37.87
C ASN A 371 -28.63 -15.82 36.65
N PHE A 372 -27.66 -15.87 35.74
CA PHE A 372 -27.72 -15.14 34.47
C PHE A 372 -28.97 -15.50 33.65
N ILE A 373 -29.25 -16.79 33.43
CA ILE A 373 -30.43 -17.23 32.66
C ILE A 373 -31.74 -16.76 33.32
N LYS A 374 -31.80 -16.71 34.66
CA LYS A 374 -32.97 -16.17 35.37
C LYS A 374 -33.14 -14.66 35.14
N ASN A 375 -32.04 -13.89 35.20
CA ASN A 375 -32.06 -12.44 35.00
C ASN A 375 -32.40 -12.05 33.55
N VAL A 376 -31.94 -12.87 32.59
CA VAL A 376 -32.17 -12.69 31.14
C VAL A 376 -33.63 -12.84 30.75
N LYS A 377 -34.44 -13.61 31.48
CA LYS A 377 -35.88 -13.78 31.19
C LYS A 377 -36.71 -12.48 31.27
N GLY A 378 -36.18 -11.43 31.91
CA GLY A 378 -36.84 -10.12 32.02
C GLY A 378 -36.28 -9.05 31.07
N LEU A 379 -35.33 -9.41 30.21
CA LEU A 379 -34.67 -8.49 29.27
C LEU A 379 -35.18 -8.74 27.84
N ASP A 380 -35.10 -7.71 27.00
CA ASP A 380 -35.58 -7.72 25.61
C ASP A 380 -34.63 -8.55 24.72
N ILE A 381 -34.78 -9.86 24.82
CA ILE A 381 -33.94 -10.86 24.15
C ILE A 381 -34.85 -11.73 23.27
N HIS A 382 -34.37 -12.05 22.07
CA HIS A 382 -35.14 -12.87 21.12
C HIS A 382 -35.59 -14.19 21.74
N VAL A 383 -36.82 -14.62 21.45
CA VAL A 383 -37.45 -15.81 22.04
C VAL A 383 -36.59 -17.08 21.83
N ASP A 384 -35.95 -17.19 20.66
CA ASP A 384 -35.07 -18.31 20.32
C ASP A 384 -33.82 -18.38 21.19
N ALA A 385 -33.28 -17.24 21.63
CA ALA A 385 -32.07 -17.20 22.44
C ALA A 385 -32.30 -17.83 23.83
N LEU A 386 -33.43 -17.53 24.47
CA LEU A 386 -33.81 -18.12 25.76
C LEU A 386 -33.97 -19.64 25.68
N SER A 387 -34.60 -20.12 24.60
CA SER A 387 -34.76 -21.56 24.35
C SER A 387 -33.41 -22.26 24.17
N MET A 388 -32.52 -21.67 23.36
CA MET A 388 -31.20 -22.21 23.08
C MET A 388 -30.29 -22.23 24.32
N LEU A 389 -30.20 -21.10 25.05
CA LEU A 389 -29.40 -21.00 26.27
C LEU A 389 -29.88 -21.97 27.35
N THR A 390 -31.20 -22.16 27.48
CA THR A 390 -31.75 -23.14 28.44
C THR A 390 -31.40 -24.58 28.05
N LYS A 391 -31.44 -24.91 26.75
CA LYS A 391 -31.08 -26.23 26.24
C LYS A 391 -29.58 -26.52 26.44
N ASP A 392 -28.72 -25.55 26.13
CA ASP A 392 -27.27 -25.66 26.27
C ASP A 392 -26.85 -25.71 27.75
N TYR A 393 -27.54 -24.99 28.65
CA TYR A 393 -27.31 -25.10 30.09
C TYR A 393 -27.67 -26.48 30.65
N ARG A 394 -28.80 -27.08 30.21
CA ARG A 394 -29.16 -28.45 30.60
C ARG A 394 -28.10 -29.46 30.13
N ARG A 395 -27.53 -29.24 28.94
CA ARG A 395 -26.45 -30.08 28.40
C ARG A 395 -25.18 -29.94 29.23
N LEU A 396 -24.77 -28.71 29.54
CA LEU A 396 -23.61 -28.41 30.39
C LEU A 396 -23.76 -29.06 31.78
N LYS A 397 -24.94 -28.94 32.41
CA LYS A 397 -25.21 -29.54 33.73
C LYS A 397 -25.09 -31.07 33.71
N LYS A 398 -25.52 -31.74 32.64
CA LYS A 398 -25.38 -33.21 32.50
C LYS A 398 -23.91 -33.65 32.34
N MET A 399 -23.07 -32.78 31.80
CA MET A 399 -21.66 -33.04 31.52
C MET A 399 -20.71 -32.70 32.67
N HIS A 400 -21.24 -32.16 33.78
CA HIS A 400 -20.45 -31.64 34.90
C HIS A 400 -19.47 -32.65 35.52
N GLY A 401 -19.81 -33.94 35.51
CA GLY A 401 -18.93 -35.02 36.02
C GLY A 401 -17.79 -35.45 35.08
N TYR A 402 -17.63 -34.83 33.91
CA TYR A 402 -16.62 -35.19 32.90
C TYR A 402 -15.80 -33.96 32.48
N GLN A 403 -15.12 -33.32 33.43
CA GLN A 403 -14.38 -32.05 33.23
C GLN A 403 -13.27 -32.13 32.17
N HIS A 404 -12.81 -33.34 31.80
CA HIS A 404 -11.82 -33.57 30.73
C HIS A 404 -12.42 -33.65 29.32
N ASN A 405 -13.74 -33.48 29.16
CA ASN A 405 -14.39 -33.47 27.85
C ASN A 405 -14.19 -32.12 27.14
N ALA A 406 -13.67 -32.15 25.92
CA ALA A 406 -13.48 -30.96 25.08
C ALA A 406 -14.78 -30.17 24.84
N GLU A 407 -15.93 -30.85 24.83
CA GLU A 407 -17.23 -30.22 24.63
C GLU A 407 -17.69 -29.39 25.84
N TYR A 408 -17.35 -29.83 27.07
CA TYR A 408 -17.65 -29.09 28.28
C TYR A 408 -16.93 -27.74 28.30
N GLN A 409 -15.64 -27.75 27.96
CA GLN A 409 -14.82 -26.54 27.88
C GLN A 409 -15.33 -25.56 26.80
N LEU A 410 -15.76 -26.07 25.64
CA LEU A 410 -16.37 -25.26 24.58
C LEU A 410 -17.66 -24.57 25.05
N LEU A 411 -18.56 -25.30 25.71
CA LEU A 411 -19.82 -24.75 26.22
C LEU A 411 -19.60 -23.77 27.38
N ARG A 412 -18.63 -24.03 28.28
CA ARG A 412 -18.27 -23.10 29.36
C ARG A 412 -17.77 -21.77 28.79
N ASN A 413 -16.79 -21.82 27.88
CA ASN A 413 -16.26 -20.62 27.21
C ASN A 413 -17.36 -19.86 26.45
N TYR A 414 -18.32 -20.58 25.84
CA TYR A 414 -19.48 -19.96 25.20
C TYR A 414 -20.34 -19.19 26.21
N PHE A 415 -20.67 -19.78 27.37
CA PHE A 415 -21.42 -19.08 28.40
C PHE A 415 -20.68 -17.86 28.96
N ASP A 416 -19.34 -17.92 29.12
CA ASP A 416 -18.55 -16.77 29.54
C ASP A 416 -18.71 -15.60 28.55
N VAL A 417 -18.63 -15.88 27.24
CA VAL A 417 -18.82 -14.88 26.19
C VAL A 417 -20.24 -14.29 26.22
N ILE A 418 -21.27 -15.12 26.38
CA ILE A 418 -22.67 -14.65 26.40
C ILE A 418 -22.97 -13.83 27.65
N ILE A 419 -22.42 -14.19 28.82
CA ILE A 419 -22.61 -13.45 30.07
C ILE A 419 -22.00 -12.05 30.00
N ASP A 420 -20.88 -11.90 29.30
CA ASP A 420 -20.23 -10.61 29.06
C ASP A 420 -21.04 -9.68 28.14
N ILE A 421 -22.02 -10.20 27.39
CA ILE A 421 -22.88 -9.36 26.55
C ILE A 421 -23.85 -8.57 27.45
N PRO A 422 -23.84 -7.23 27.40
CA PRO A 422 -24.54 -6.36 28.33
C PRO A 422 -26.03 -6.21 27.99
N PHE A 423 -26.77 -7.31 27.83
CA PHE A 423 -28.19 -7.28 27.44
C PHE A 423 -29.01 -6.31 28.31
N GLY A 424 -29.80 -5.46 27.63
CA GLY A 424 -30.64 -4.43 28.24
C GLY A 424 -29.94 -3.33 29.06
N LYS A 425 -28.60 -3.25 29.02
CA LYS A 425 -27.85 -2.12 29.61
C LYS A 425 -27.54 -1.08 28.55
N TYR A 426 -28.10 0.11 28.70
CA TYR A 426 -27.90 1.23 27.78
C TYR A 426 -27.22 2.40 28.49
N SER A 427 -26.29 3.07 27.81
CA SER A 427 -25.66 4.31 28.28
C SER A 427 -26.50 5.53 27.92
N GLY A 428 -26.61 6.48 28.85
CA GLY A 428 -27.12 7.83 28.57
C GLY A 428 -28.61 7.92 28.21
N GLN A 429 -29.45 6.96 28.59
CA GLN A 429 -30.89 6.97 28.30
C GLN A 429 -31.61 8.21 28.86
N ASP A 430 -31.15 8.77 29.97
CA ASP A 430 -31.77 9.93 30.63
C ASP A 430 -31.29 11.30 30.11
N MET A 431 -30.33 11.32 29.18
CA MET A 431 -29.67 12.56 28.75
C MET A 431 -30.22 13.06 27.41
N THR A 432 -31.01 14.14 27.46
CA THR A 432 -31.43 14.86 26.25
C THR A 432 -30.23 15.50 25.56
N ILE A 433 -30.11 15.33 24.24
CA ILE A 433 -29.05 15.97 23.46
C ILE A 433 -29.19 17.50 23.56
N ASP A 434 -28.18 18.18 24.08
CA ASP A 434 -28.10 19.64 24.12
C ASP A 434 -27.17 20.14 23.01
N VAL A 435 -27.74 20.76 21.98
CA VAL A 435 -27.00 21.29 20.82
C VAL A 435 -26.04 22.41 21.22
N VAL A 436 -26.37 23.23 22.22
CA VAL A 436 -25.53 24.36 22.67
C VAL A 436 -24.30 23.81 23.38
N LYS A 437 -24.50 22.88 24.32
CA LYS A 437 -23.40 22.17 24.98
C LYS A 437 -22.57 21.36 23.99
N SER A 438 -23.20 20.71 23.01
CA SER A 438 -22.53 19.97 21.94
C SER A 438 -21.59 20.85 21.14
N ARG A 439 -22.05 22.05 20.73
CA ARG A 439 -21.23 23.04 20.01
C ARG A 439 -20.01 23.44 20.84
N LYS A 440 -20.19 23.67 22.14
CA LYS A 440 -19.08 24.01 23.04
C LYS A 440 -18.05 22.89 23.13
N ILE A 441 -18.48 21.65 23.37
CA ILE A 441 -17.57 20.49 23.44
C ILE A 441 -16.82 20.28 22.12
N LEU A 442 -17.51 20.38 20.97
CA LEU A 442 -16.87 20.24 19.66
C LEU A 442 -15.85 21.35 19.38
N ASN A 443 -16.09 22.57 19.85
CA ASN A 443 -15.16 23.69 19.73
C ASN A 443 -13.97 23.59 20.69
N ASP A 444 -14.22 23.08 21.89
CA ASP A 444 -13.17 22.88 22.91
C ASP A 444 -12.22 21.74 22.51
N ASP A 445 -12.72 20.68 21.87
CA ASP A 445 -11.93 19.51 21.49
C ASP A 445 -11.22 19.65 20.11
N HIS A 446 -11.69 20.53 19.22
CA HIS A 446 -11.15 20.69 17.85
C HIS A 446 -11.03 22.15 17.43
N PHE A 447 -9.90 22.53 16.82
CA PHE A 447 -9.72 23.84 16.20
C PHE A 447 -10.26 23.86 14.76
N GLY A 448 -10.81 24.99 14.32
CA GLY A 448 -11.30 25.16 12.95
C GLY A 448 -12.48 24.23 12.61
N LEU A 449 -12.46 23.67 11.39
CA LEU A 449 -13.43 22.70 10.89
C LEU A 449 -14.90 23.16 10.98
N ILE A 450 -15.15 24.42 10.62
CA ILE A 450 -16.46 25.06 10.82
C ILE A 450 -17.57 24.31 10.07
N SER A 451 -17.34 23.98 8.79
CA SER A 451 -18.30 23.24 7.96
C SER A 451 -18.60 21.84 8.52
N VAL A 452 -17.56 21.11 8.95
CA VAL A 452 -17.70 19.77 9.54
C VAL A 452 -18.47 19.84 10.85
N LYS A 453 -18.13 20.77 11.74
CA LYS A 453 -18.83 20.96 13.02
C LYS A 453 -20.29 21.34 12.82
N GLN A 454 -20.57 22.22 11.87
CA GLN A 454 -21.93 22.61 11.52
C GLN A 454 -22.74 21.39 11.05
N ARG A 455 -22.16 20.56 10.18
CA ARG A 455 -22.81 19.33 9.72
C ARG A 455 -23.06 18.32 10.84
N LEU A 456 -22.11 18.18 11.77
CA LEU A 456 -22.29 17.36 12.97
C LEU A 456 -23.39 17.90 13.89
N LEU A 457 -23.52 19.22 14.02
CA LEU A 457 -24.61 19.82 14.78
C LEU A 457 -25.97 19.59 14.13
N GLU A 458 -26.06 19.66 12.80
CA GLU A 458 -27.26 19.28 12.04
C GLU A 458 -27.63 17.82 12.31
N TYR A 459 -26.66 16.92 12.21
CA TYR A 459 -26.84 15.50 12.52
C TYR A 459 -27.35 15.25 13.95
N LEU A 460 -26.71 15.89 14.95
CA LEU A 460 -27.14 15.81 16.35
C LEU A 460 -28.54 16.40 16.58
N SER A 461 -28.92 17.42 15.80
CA SER A 461 -30.25 18.03 15.88
C SER A 461 -31.33 17.08 15.34
N VAL A 462 -31.05 16.34 14.26
CA VAL A 462 -31.94 15.29 13.75
C VAL A 462 -32.08 14.15 14.76
N LEU A 463 -30.98 13.71 15.38
CA LEU A 463 -31.03 12.72 16.46
C LEU A 463 -31.88 13.18 17.64
N LYS A 464 -31.75 14.45 18.05
CA LYS A 464 -32.56 15.03 19.12
C LYS A 464 -34.05 15.05 18.74
N LEU A 465 -34.38 15.43 17.51
CA LEU A 465 -35.75 15.46 17.02
C LEU A 465 -36.37 14.05 17.05
N ASN A 466 -35.63 13.03 16.61
CA ASN A 466 -36.07 11.64 16.65
C ASN A 466 -36.28 11.15 18.09
N GLN A 467 -35.40 11.51 19.03
CA GLN A 467 -35.62 11.23 20.46
C GLN A 467 -36.92 11.88 20.96
N MET A 468 -37.18 13.13 20.61
CA MET A 468 -38.39 13.84 21.03
C MET A 468 -39.67 13.23 20.45
N LEU A 469 -39.64 12.75 19.21
CA LEU A 469 -40.79 12.09 18.56
C LEU A 469 -41.06 10.72 19.17
N ASN A 470 -40.02 9.92 19.44
CA ASN A 470 -40.16 8.60 20.06
C ASN A 470 -40.71 8.66 21.50
N VAL A 471 -40.45 9.75 22.22
CA VAL A 471 -41.03 9.97 23.57
C VAL A 471 -42.54 10.26 23.49
N LYS A 472 -43.00 10.92 22.42
CA LYS A 472 -44.43 11.24 22.23
C LYS A 472 -45.26 10.06 21.70
N SER A 473 -44.67 9.17 20.90
CA SER A 473 -45.36 7.98 20.37
C SER A 473 -45.70 6.92 21.42
N ASN A 474 -45.10 6.96 22.61
CA ASN A 474 -45.52 6.10 23.71
C ASN A 474 -46.90 6.47 24.28
N ASP A 475 -47.44 7.66 23.97
CA ASP A 475 -48.78 8.12 24.39
C ASP A 475 -49.84 7.99 23.28
N SER A 476 -49.47 7.63 22.04
CA SER A 476 -50.42 7.55 20.91
C SER A 476 -50.01 6.47 19.91
N ASN A 477 -50.91 5.48 19.68
CA ASN A 477 -50.82 4.37 18.74
C ASN A 477 -50.81 4.81 17.25
N GLU A 478 -49.88 5.68 16.84
CA GLU A 478 -49.60 5.96 15.44
C GLU A 478 -48.20 5.44 15.08
N ASN A 479 -48.14 4.50 14.14
CA ASN A 479 -46.91 3.98 13.54
C ASN A 479 -46.28 5.05 12.64
N VAL A 480 -45.69 6.08 13.23
CA VAL A 480 -44.82 7.01 12.52
C VAL A 480 -43.53 6.26 12.18
N SER A 481 -43.22 6.12 10.89
CA SER A 481 -41.95 5.56 10.43
C SER A 481 -40.80 6.42 10.93
N VAL A 482 -40.16 5.99 12.01
CA VAL A 482 -39.01 6.67 12.61
C VAL A 482 -37.86 6.63 11.60
N SER A 483 -37.69 7.71 10.84
CA SER A 483 -36.58 7.87 9.91
C SER A 483 -35.28 7.95 10.71
N ARG A 484 -34.49 6.87 10.67
CA ARG A 484 -33.17 6.82 11.32
C ARG A 484 -32.19 7.66 10.51
N PRO A 485 -31.34 8.48 11.16
CA PRO A 485 -30.43 9.34 10.43
C PRO A 485 -29.33 8.50 9.75
N PRO A 486 -28.84 8.91 8.58
CA PRO A 486 -27.86 8.15 7.81
C PRO A 486 -26.55 7.96 8.59
N ILE A 487 -25.80 6.93 8.25
CA ILE A 487 -24.50 6.66 8.88
C ILE A 487 -23.46 7.61 8.30
N LEU A 488 -22.73 8.31 9.14
CA LEU A 488 -21.75 9.30 8.68
C LEU A 488 -20.43 8.63 8.25
N LEU A 489 -19.90 9.04 7.10
CA LEU A 489 -18.58 8.69 6.60
C LEU A 489 -17.67 9.93 6.58
N LEU A 490 -16.67 9.94 7.46
CA LEU A 490 -15.66 11.00 7.51
C LEU A 490 -14.53 10.69 6.52
N VAL A 491 -14.42 11.48 5.46
CA VAL A 491 -13.42 11.29 4.39
C VAL A 491 -12.40 12.41 4.43
N GLY A 492 -11.11 12.10 4.30
CA GLY A 492 -10.07 13.12 4.19
C GLY A 492 -8.66 12.56 4.33
N PRO A 493 -7.61 13.36 4.20
CA PRO A 493 -6.24 12.86 4.33
C PRO A 493 -5.92 12.25 5.70
N PRO A 494 -4.84 11.47 5.83
CA PRO A 494 -4.40 10.96 7.13
C PRO A 494 -3.96 12.11 8.04
N GLY A 495 -4.27 12.00 9.33
CA GLY A 495 -3.84 12.97 10.34
C GLY A 495 -4.70 14.24 10.42
N VAL A 496 -5.87 14.30 9.77
CA VAL A 496 -6.83 15.42 9.91
C VAL A 496 -7.71 15.34 11.16
N GLY A 497 -7.62 14.27 11.96
CA GLY A 497 -8.38 14.18 13.21
C GLY A 497 -9.74 13.45 13.13
N LYS A 498 -10.02 12.70 12.04
CA LYS A 498 -11.24 11.88 11.86
C LYS A 498 -11.63 11.06 13.10
N THR A 499 -10.69 10.28 13.62
CA THR A 499 -10.88 9.45 14.83
C THR A 499 -11.12 10.28 16.09
N SER A 500 -10.52 11.47 16.18
CA SER A 500 -10.68 12.38 17.31
C SER A 500 -12.10 12.98 17.31
N ILE A 501 -12.64 13.32 16.13
CA ILE A 501 -14.00 13.81 15.96
C ILE A 501 -15.02 12.76 16.43
N ALA A 502 -14.85 11.50 16.02
CA ALA A 502 -15.70 10.41 16.48
C ALA A 502 -15.72 10.24 18.02
N LYS A 503 -14.57 10.41 18.67
CA LYS A 503 -14.47 10.40 20.14
C LYS A 503 -15.22 11.56 20.79
N SER A 504 -15.13 12.77 20.22
CA SER A 504 -15.88 13.93 20.71
C SER A 504 -17.38 13.73 20.55
N ILE A 505 -17.85 13.12 19.45
CA ILE A 505 -19.28 12.77 19.28
C ILE A 505 -19.74 11.78 20.35
N ALA A 506 -18.95 10.74 20.65
CA ALA A 506 -19.28 9.79 21.70
C ALA A 506 -19.37 10.48 23.09
N LYS A 507 -18.45 11.40 23.38
CA LYS A 507 -18.45 12.21 24.61
C LYS A 507 -19.68 13.13 24.70
N VAL A 508 -20.06 13.77 23.59
CA VAL A 508 -21.27 14.62 23.50
C VAL A 508 -22.54 13.79 23.74
N LEU A 509 -22.64 12.61 23.15
CA LEU A 509 -23.78 11.69 23.31
C LEU A 509 -23.73 10.90 24.64
N SER A 510 -22.66 11.03 25.41
CA SER A 510 -22.39 10.22 26.61
C SER A 510 -22.52 8.71 26.39
N ARG A 511 -22.17 8.27 25.18
CA ARG A 511 -22.11 6.86 24.78
C ARG A 511 -20.70 6.32 24.97
N LYS A 512 -20.60 5.03 25.28
CA LYS A 512 -19.29 4.34 25.30
C LYS A 512 -18.71 4.32 23.88
N TYR A 513 -17.41 4.56 23.77
CA TYR A 513 -16.70 4.62 22.49
C TYR A 513 -15.88 3.36 22.27
N GLN A 514 -16.06 2.71 21.12
CA GLN A 514 -15.24 1.60 20.68
C GLN A 514 -14.77 1.82 19.24
N ARG A 515 -13.56 1.36 18.92
CA ARG A 515 -12.98 1.46 17.57
C ARG A 515 -12.72 0.06 17.03
N ILE A 516 -13.06 -0.15 15.77
CA ILE A 516 -12.76 -1.34 14.97
C ILE A 516 -11.99 -0.87 13.73
N SER A 517 -10.82 -1.46 13.48
CA SER A 517 -10.06 -1.19 12.25
C SER A 517 -10.54 -2.17 11.18
N LEU A 518 -11.06 -1.65 10.08
CA LEU A 518 -11.45 -2.47 8.93
C LEU A 518 -10.27 -2.72 7.97
N GLY A 519 -9.19 -1.94 8.10
CA GLY A 519 -7.95 -2.17 7.39
C GLY A 519 -7.37 -3.57 7.66
N GLY A 520 -7.30 -4.39 6.62
CA GLY A 520 -6.78 -5.76 6.69
C GLY A 520 -7.81 -6.83 7.08
N ILE A 521 -9.11 -6.51 7.09
CA ILE A 521 -10.18 -7.50 7.17
C ILE A 521 -10.43 -8.07 5.76
N TYR A 522 -10.34 -9.40 5.64
CA TYR A 522 -10.53 -10.11 4.37
C TYR A 522 -11.75 -11.02 4.37
N ASN A 523 -12.20 -11.46 5.55
CA ASN A 523 -13.26 -12.46 5.66
C ASN A 523 -14.45 -11.91 6.46
N GLU A 524 -15.66 -12.32 6.07
CA GLU A 524 -16.90 -12.07 6.80
C GLU A 524 -16.84 -12.53 8.26
N SER A 525 -16.08 -13.60 8.55
CA SER A 525 -15.95 -14.16 9.90
C SER A 525 -15.29 -13.21 10.90
N ASP A 526 -14.53 -12.21 10.46
CA ASP A 526 -13.93 -11.23 11.37
C ASP A 526 -14.98 -10.25 11.91
N LEU A 527 -16.07 -10.05 11.15
CA LEU A 527 -17.21 -9.21 11.54
C LEU A 527 -18.32 -10.03 12.23
N ARG A 528 -18.65 -11.23 11.71
CA ARG A 528 -19.73 -12.11 12.22
C ARG A 528 -19.27 -13.25 13.14
N GLY A 529 -17.98 -13.42 13.33
CA GLY A 529 -17.42 -14.52 14.12
C GLY A 529 -17.38 -15.86 13.40
N HIS A 530 -16.85 -16.86 14.10
CA HIS A 530 -16.80 -18.24 13.63
C HIS A 530 -17.91 -19.07 14.25
N ARG A 531 -18.40 -20.08 13.52
CA ARG A 531 -19.30 -21.09 14.10
C ARG A 531 -18.64 -21.75 15.31
N ARG A 532 -19.37 -21.85 16.42
CA ARG A 532 -18.91 -22.42 17.71
C ARG A 532 -18.32 -23.84 17.63
N THR A 533 -18.60 -24.58 16.56
CA THR A 533 -18.06 -25.93 16.31
C THR A 533 -16.58 -25.94 15.92
N TYR A 534 -16.01 -24.79 15.52
CA TYR A 534 -14.61 -24.72 15.14
C TYR A 534 -13.70 -24.61 16.38
N VAL A 535 -12.58 -25.33 16.34
CA VAL A 535 -11.56 -25.26 17.39
C VAL A 535 -10.95 -23.87 17.40
N GLY A 536 -11.08 -23.16 18.53
CA GLY A 536 -10.65 -21.76 18.66
C GLY A 536 -11.62 -20.74 18.07
N ALA A 537 -12.90 -21.09 17.91
CA ALA A 537 -13.94 -20.15 17.48
C ALA A 537 -14.00 -18.93 18.41
N MET A 538 -14.18 -17.75 17.81
CA MET A 538 -14.33 -16.47 18.48
C MET A 538 -15.56 -15.75 17.94
N CYS A 539 -16.15 -14.87 18.75
CA CYS A 539 -17.20 -13.96 18.31
C CYS A 539 -16.65 -12.90 17.34
N GLY A 540 -17.53 -12.34 16.52
CA GLY A 540 -17.19 -11.28 15.59
C GLY A 540 -16.78 -10.00 16.31
N SER A 541 -16.02 -9.15 15.61
CA SER A 541 -15.54 -7.88 16.14
C SER A 541 -16.64 -6.92 16.59
N ILE A 542 -17.85 -7.02 16.02
CA ILE A 542 -19.03 -6.24 16.43
C ILE A 542 -19.49 -6.64 17.84
N ILE A 543 -19.71 -7.94 18.07
CA ILE A 543 -20.12 -8.44 19.39
C ILE A 543 -19.02 -8.23 20.41
N ASP A 544 -17.75 -8.43 20.04
CA ASP A 544 -16.61 -8.15 20.91
C ASP A 544 -16.52 -6.66 21.29
N ALA A 545 -16.82 -5.75 20.35
CA ALA A 545 -16.91 -4.32 20.63
C ALA A 545 -18.02 -3.97 21.63
N ILE A 546 -19.20 -4.59 21.49
CA ILE A 546 -20.32 -4.43 22.42
C ILE A 546 -19.93 -4.93 23.82
N ARG A 547 -19.34 -6.13 23.91
CA ARG A 547 -18.83 -6.71 25.17
C ARG A 547 -17.83 -5.78 25.86
N LYS A 548 -16.82 -5.30 25.13
CA LYS A 548 -15.80 -4.36 25.65
C LYS A 548 -16.39 -3.02 26.10
N SER A 549 -17.44 -2.56 25.44
CA SER A 549 -18.11 -1.30 25.80
C SER A 549 -18.94 -1.42 27.07
N GLY A 550 -19.45 -2.62 27.39
CA GLY A 550 -20.33 -2.88 28.52
C GLY A 550 -21.74 -2.30 28.36
N THR A 551 -22.14 -1.89 27.16
CA THR A 551 -23.47 -1.32 26.85
C THR A 551 -23.98 -1.79 25.48
N MET A 552 -25.30 -1.82 25.25
CA MET A 552 -25.93 -2.19 23.97
C MET A 552 -26.06 -1.05 22.95
N ASN A 553 -25.83 0.21 23.37
CA ASN A 553 -25.86 1.38 22.48
C ASN A 553 -24.52 2.15 22.37
N PRO A 554 -23.37 1.46 22.22
CA PRO A 554 -22.09 2.15 22.05
C PRO A 554 -22.05 2.93 20.73
N LEU A 555 -21.14 3.90 20.68
CA LEU A 555 -20.67 4.45 19.42
C LEU A 555 -19.51 3.58 18.94
N ILE A 556 -19.67 2.93 17.78
CA ILE A 556 -18.64 2.12 17.14
C ILE A 556 -18.08 2.88 15.94
N LEU A 557 -16.78 3.19 15.99
CA LEU A 557 -16.05 3.75 14.85
C LEU A 557 -15.46 2.62 14.01
N LEU A 558 -15.92 2.52 12.76
CA LEU A 558 -15.37 1.69 11.70
C LEU A 558 -14.30 2.48 10.96
N ASP A 559 -13.03 2.21 11.27
CA ASP A 559 -11.87 2.94 10.75
C ASP A 559 -11.35 2.29 9.46
N GLU A 560 -10.95 3.10 8.47
CA GLU A 560 -10.34 2.63 7.21
C GLU A 560 -11.28 1.76 6.33
N LEU A 561 -12.54 2.21 6.15
CA LEU A 561 -13.52 1.53 5.28
C LEU A 561 -13.04 1.42 3.83
N ASP A 562 -12.22 2.37 3.37
CA ASP A 562 -11.59 2.37 2.05
C ASP A 562 -10.70 1.16 1.78
N LYS A 563 -10.25 0.44 2.81
CA LYS A 563 -9.32 -0.69 2.73
C LYS A 563 -9.99 -2.06 2.71
N VAL A 564 -11.31 -2.13 2.84
CA VAL A 564 -12.07 -3.38 2.75
C VAL A 564 -12.20 -3.85 1.31
N SER A 565 -12.42 -2.90 0.40
CA SER A 565 -12.64 -3.11 -1.04
C SER A 565 -11.35 -3.15 -1.87
N THR A 566 -10.27 -2.52 -1.37
CA THR A 566 -9.02 -2.33 -2.13
C THR A 566 -7.92 -3.30 -1.72
N MET A 567 -8.04 -4.53 -2.20
CA MET A 567 -6.88 -5.35 -2.55
C MET A 567 -7.01 -5.75 -4.02
N ASP A 568 -6.38 -4.92 -4.84
CA ASP A 568 -6.05 -5.04 -6.26
C ASP A 568 -7.19 -5.29 -7.26
N GLY A 569 -7.16 -4.51 -8.35
CA GLY A 569 -7.91 -4.74 -9.60
C GLY A 569 -7.63 -6.09 -10.30
N LYS A 570 -7.05 -7.05 -9.58
CA LYS A 570 -7.22 -8.48 -9.83
C LYS A 570 -8.26 -8.98 -8.85
N LYS A 571 -9.50 -9.14 -9.33
CA LYS A 571 -10.51 -10.02 -8.71
C LYS A 571 -9.93 -11.44 -8.61
N THR A 572 -9.07 -11.69 -7.62
CA THR A 572 -8.78 -13.04 -7.19
C THR A 572 -9.99 -13.48 -6.38
N SER A 573 -10.94 -14.11 -7.07
CA SER A 573 -11.93 -14.97 -6.43
C SER A 573 -11.18 -16.01 -5.61
N ARG A 574 -10.88 -15.73 -4.34
CA ARG A 574 -10.28 -16.67 -3.41
C ARG A 574 -11.03 -16.64 -2.08
N SER A 575 -12.01 -17.54 -2.02
CA SER A 575 -12.29 -18.41 -0.88
C SER A 575 -12.75 -17.75 0.44
N ASN A 576 -14.07 -17.78 0.61
CA ASN A 576 -14.88 -17.72 1.85
C ASN A 576 -15.14 -16.36 2.51
N GLY A 577 -16.09 -15.64 1.92
CA GLY A 577 -16.86 -14.58 2.57
C GLY A 577 -16.65 -13.21 1.93
N ASP A 578 -17.72 -12.47 1.73
CA ASP A 578 -17.67 -11.07 1.27
C ASP A 578 -17.78 -10.16 2.51
N PRO A 579 -16.68 -9.54 2.98
CA PRO A 579 -16.74 -8.63 4.13
C PRO A 579 -17.61 -7.40 3.85
N GLU A 580 -17.76 -6.97 2.59
CA GLU A 580 -18.68 -5.89 2.24
C GLU A 580 -20.14 -6.30 2.46
N GLY A 581 -20.51 -7.53 2.07
CA GLY A 581 -21.83 -8.10 2.37
C GLY A 581 -22.14 -8.14 3.86
N ALA A 582 -21.15 -8.48 4.70
CA ALA A 582 -21.29 -8.43 6.15
C ALA A 582 -21.51 -7.01 6.68
N LEU A 583 -20.75 -6.04 6.16
CA LEU A 583 -20.92 -4.62 6.49
C LEU A 583 -22.27 -4.08 6.03
N LEU A 584 -22.78 -4.51 4.88
CA LEU A 584 -24.10 -4.13 4.41
C LEU A 584 -25.17 -4.57 5.41
N GLU A 585 -25.14 -5.81 5.93
CA GLU A 585 -26.11 -6.25 6.95
C GLU A 585 -25.98 -5.46 8.27
N ILE A 586 -24.75 -5.14 8.69
CA ILE A 586 -24.50 -4.39 9.94
C ILE A 586 -24.99 -2.93 9.81
N LEU A 587 -24.75 -2.30 8.67
CA LEU A 587 -25.05 -0.89 8.41
C LEU A 587 -26.49 -0.68 7.91
N ASP A 588 -27.20 -1.75 7.51
CA ASP A 588 -28.58 -1.67 7.07
C ASP A 588 -29.54 -1.55 8.26
N PHE A 589 -30.28 -0.45 8.33
CA PHE A 589 -31.25 -0.22 9.39
C PHE A 589 -32.41 -1.22 9.40
N GLU A 590 -32.70 -1.86 8.27
CA GLU A 590 -33.74 -2.88 8.16
C GLU A 590 -33.27 -4.27 8.58
N GLN A 591 -31.96 -4.52 8.70
CA GLN A 591 -31.44 -5.85 9.04
C GLN A 591 -30.77 -5.88 10.42
N ASN A 592 -30.28 -4.73 10.89
CA ASN A 592 -29.51 -4.63 12.11
C ASN A 592 -30.26 -4.99 13.41
N PHE A 593 -31.60 -5.11 13.39
CA PHE A 593 -32.38 -5.59 14.54
C PHE A 593 -32.26 -7.11 14.75
N SER A 594 -31.91 -7.85 13.69
CA SER A 594 -31.81 -9.32 13.71
C SER A 594 -30.41 -9.79 13.27
N PHE A 595 -29.37 -9.04 13.64
CA PHE A 595 -28.00 -9.37 13.29
C PHE A 595 -27.57 -10.72 13.88
N MET A 596 -27.08 -11.63 13.04
CA MET A 596 -26.73 -12.99 13.43
C MET A 596 -25.22 -13.21 13.43
N ASP A 597 -24.61 -13.17 14.62
CA ASP A 597 -23.24 -13.62 14.82
C ASP A 597 -23.16 -15.16 14.86
N HIS A 598 -22.23 -15.74 14.10
CA HIS A 598 -22.07 -17.18 13.94
C HIS A 598 -21.60 -17.88 15.22
N TYR A 599 -20.90 -17.18 16.12
CA TYR A 599 -20.47 -17.70 17.40
C TYR A 599 -21.63 -17.69 18.40
N VAL A 600 -22.35 -16.57 18.47
CA VAL A 600 -23.52 -16.38 19.37
C VAL A 600 -24.65 -17.34 19.01
N GLY A 601 -24.96 -17.45 17.71
CA GLY A 601 -25.92 -18.42 17.17
C GLY A 601 -27.39 -18.06 17.33
N PHE A 602 -27.71 -16.83 17.73
CA PHE A 602 -29.06 -16.26 17.79
C PHE A 602 -29.02 -14.77 17.41
N PRO A 603 -30.15 -14.18 16.95
CA PRO A 603 -30.17 -12.77 16.54
C PRO A 603 -29.98 -11.84 17.74
N VAL A 604 -29.10 -10.86 17.57
CA VAL A 604 -28.80 -9.80 18.55
C VAL A 604 -29.22 -8.47 17.95
N ASP A 605 -30.05 -7.71 18.65
CA ASP A 605 -30.44 -6.37 18.22
C ASP A 605 -29.28 -5.39 18.41
N ILE A 606 -28.71 -4.92 17.29
CA ILE A 606 -27.69 -3.88 17.24
C ILE A 606 -28.22 -2.56 16.68
N SER A 607 -29.55 -2.41 16.56
CA SER A 607 -30.18 -1.21 15.99
C SER A 607 -29.93 0.07 16.77
N GLN A 608 -29.62 -0.04 18.07
CA GLN A 608 -29.31 1.08 18.96
C GLN A 608 -27.83 1.50 18.92
N VAL A 609 -26.98 0.71 18.27
CA VAL A 609 -25.56 1.00 18.07
C VAL A 609 -25.42 2.14 17.06
N LEU A 610 -24.61 3.15 17.40
CA LEU A 610 -24.32 4.24 16.47
C LEU A 610 -23.01 3.95 15.72
N PHE A 611 -23.11 3.72 14.42
CA PHE A 611 -21.96 3.53 13.55
C PHE A 611 -21.44 4.86 13.01
N LEU A 612 -20.12 5.04 13.03
CA LEU A 612 -19.41 6.10 12.31
C LEU A 612 -18.32 5.45 11.48
N CYS A 613 -18.16 5.87 10.23
CA CYS A 613 -17.14 5.34 9.33
C CYS A 613 -16.06 6.39 9.06
N THR A 614 -14.82 5.95 8.84
CA THR A 614 -13.75 6.81 8.31
C THR A 614 -13.17 6.22 7.03
N ALA A 615 -12.71 7.10 6.15
CA ALA A 615 -11.95 6.71 4.97
C ALA A 615 -10.89 7.78 4.63
N ASN A 616 -9.85 7.39 3.91
CA ASN A 616 -8.91 8.35 3.34
C ASN A 616 -9.36 8.86 1.98
N ASP A 617 -9.85 7.93 1.14
CA ASP A 617 -10.44 8.24 -0.15
C ASP A 617 -11.84 7.61 -0.23
N ALA A 618 -12.81 8.33 -0.79
CA ALA A 618 -14.15 7.80 -1.03
C ALA A 618 -14.22 7.00 -2.34
N SER A 619 -13.30 7.24 -3.29
CA SER A 619 -13.35 6.63 -4.63
C SER A 619 -13.15 5.11 -4.61
N THR A 620 -12.51 4.60 -3.56
CA THR A 620 -12.18 3.19 -3.39
C THR A 620 -13.33 2.39 -2.79
N ILE A 621 -14.33 3.03 -2.20
CA ILE A 621 -15.45 2.36 -1.51
C ILE A 621 -16.51 1.97 -2.54
N SER A 622 -17.15 0.80 -2.36
CA SER A 622 -18.18 0.33 -3.27
C SER A 622 -19.45 1.20 -3.23
N SER A 623 -20.08 1.39 -4.39
CA SER A 623 -21.30 2.20 -4.53
C SER A 623 -22.45 1.75 -3.61
N PRO A 624 -22.72 0.44 -3.39
CA PRO A 624 -23.78 0.01 -2.47
C PRO A 624 -23.58 0.48 -1.02
N LEU A 625 -22.34 0.60 -0.56
CA LEU A 625 -22.04 1.16 0.75
C LEU A 625 -22.18 2.68 0.75
N LEU A 626 -21.66 3.36 -0.28
CA LEU A 626 -21.74 4.83 -0.40
C LEU A 626 -23.18 5.33 -0.42
N ASP A 627 -24.12 4.62 -1.06
CA ASP A 627 -25.53 5.00 -1.12
C ASP A 627 -26.21 5.01 0.26
N ARG A 628 -25.66 4.26 1.23
CA ARG A 628 -26.14 4.17 2.62
C ARG A 628 -25.39 5.09 3.59
N LEU A 629 -24.35 5.76 3.10
CA LEU A 629 -23.44 6.58 3.90
C LEU A 629 -23.56 8.05 3.52
N GLU A 630 -23.53 8.91 4.52
CA GLU A 630 -23.44 10.35 4.31
C GLU A 630 -21.99 10.82 4.36
N ILE A 631 -21.48 11.33 3.23
CA ILE A 631 -20.07 11.73 3.09
C ILE A 631 -19.84 13.12 3.69
N ILE A 632 -18.97 13.21 4.69
CA ILE A 632 -18.45 14.46 5.24
C ILE A 632 -16.96 14.56 4.90
N LYS A 633 -16.63 15.47 3.98
CA LYS A 633 -15.24 15.73 3.56
C LYS A 633 -14.53 16.64 4.56
N ILE A 634 -13.37 16.20 5.04
CA ILE A 634 -12.50 16.92 5.96
C ILE A 634 -11.23 17.31 5.19
N PRO A 635 -11.03 18.60 4.89
CA PRO A 635 -9.85 19.06 4.16
C PRO A 635 -8.59 18.99 5.03
N GLY A 636 -7.43 19.19 4.39
CA GLY A 636 -6.17 19.44 5.10
C GLY A 636 -6.16 20.80 5.80
N TYR A 637 -5.16 21.01 6.67
CA TYR A 637 -5.00 22.23 7.45
C TYR A 637 -4.01 23.21 6.82
N THR A 638 -4.30 24.50 6.95
CA THR A 638 -3.36 25.60 6.65
C THR A 638 -2.23 25.66 7.66
N THR A 639 -1.13 26.37 7.33
CA THR A 639 0.02 26.55 8.24
C THR A 639 -0.40 27.19 9.56
N GLU A 640 -1.25 28.20 9.52
CA GLU A 640 -1.77 28.91 10.69
C GLU A 640 -2.64 28.00 11.56
N GLU A 641 -3.55 27.23 10.94
CA GLU A 641 -4.35 26.24 11.65
C GLU A 641 -3.48 25.16 12.30
N LYS A 642 -2.44 24.67 11.61
CA LYS A 642 -1.49 23.69 12.17
C LYS A 642 -0.76 24.22 13.39
N ILE A 643 -0.37 25.51 13.40
CA ILE A 643 0.25 26.16 14.56
C ILE A 643 -0.75 26.23 15.72
N GLN A 644 -2.00 26.61 15.46
CA GLN A 644 -3.05 26.67 16.47
C GLN A 644 -3.41 25.28 17.03
N ILE A 645 -3.51 24.27 16.17
CA ILE A 645 -3.75 22.87 16.55
C ILE A 645 -2.55 22.33 17.36
N GLY A 646 -1.35 22.60 16.87
CA GLY A 646 -0.09 22.23 17.50
C GLY A 646 0.02 22.78 18.92
N SER A 647 -0.22 24.08 19.08
CA SER A 647 -0.12 24.78 20.37
C SER A 647 -1.23 24.43 21.35
N LYS A 648 -2.50 24.40 20.93
CA LYS A 648 -3.65 24.18 21.82
C LYS A 648 -3.86 22.70 22.19
N PHE A 649 -3.56 21.78 21.28
CA PHE A 649 -3.94 20.37 21.43
C PHE A 649 -2.75 19.41 21.47
N LEU A 650 -1.88 19.45 20.45
CA LEU A 650 -0.84 18.44 20.28
C LEU A 650 0.27 18.58 21.31
N LEU A 651 0.73 19.81 21.55
CA LEU A 651 1.81 20.06 22.48
C LEU A 651 1.42 19.68 23.93
N PRO A 652 0.27 20.14 24.49
CA PRO A 652 -0.17 19.69 25.82
C PRO A 652 -0.33 18.18 25.92
N LYS A 653 -0.85 17.54 24.87
CA LYS A 653 -0.99 16.09 24.79
C LYS A 653 0.37 15.38 24.87
N GLN A 654 1.36 15.85 24.11
CA GLN A 654 2.71 15.28 24.11
C GLN A 654 3.45 15.53 25.44
N ILE A 655 3.27 16.71 26.05
CA ILE A 655 3.80 17.03 27.39
C ILE A 655 3.26 16.03 28.42
N LYS A 656 1.94 15.77 28.41
CA LYS A 656 1.30 14.81 29.32
C LYS A 656 1.73 13.36 29.07
N MET A 657 1.81 12.95 27.80
CA MET A 657 2.21 11.58 27.42
C MET A 657 3.67 11.26 27.79
N ASN A 658 4.58 12.22 27.62
CA ASN A 658 5.99 12.05 27.96
C ASN A 658 6.29 12.36 29.44
N GLY A 659 5.28 12.75 30.23
CA GLY A 659 5.41 12.99 31.67
C GLY A 659 6.15 14.28 32.05
N PHE A 660 6.37 15.20 31.10
CA PHE A 660 7.05 16.48 31.33
C PHE A 660 6.30 17.37 32.33
N ASN A 661 4.97 17.22 32.41
CA ASN A 661 4.13 17.92 33.39
C ASN A 661 4.46 17.60 34.87
N ARG A 662 5.27 16.58 35.15
CA ARG A 662 5.71 16.22 36.50
C ARG A 662 6.96 17.00 36.95
N ILE A 663 7.58 17.76 36.05
CA ILE A 663 8.78 18.55 36.35
C ILE A 663 8.36 19.82 37.10
N PRO A 664 8.93 20.12 38.27
CA PRO A 664 8.66 21.36 39.01
C PRO A 664 9.00 22.59 38.14
N ASN A 665 8.09 23.57 38.05
CA ASN A 665 8.24 24.78 37.22
C ASN A 665 8.46 24.53 35.71
N GLY A 666 8.15 23.32 35.20
CA GLY A 666 8.33 22.94 33.79
C GLY A 666 7.26 23.53 32.86
N ASP A 667 7.36 24.81 32.52
CA ASP A 667 6.54 25.41 31.45
C ASP A 667 7.28 25.30 30.11
N PHE A 668 6.86 24.33 29.29
CA PHE A 668 7.42 24.10 27.95
C PHE A 668 6.68 24.95 26.92
N LYS A 669 7.41 25.87 26.27
CA LYS A 669 6.84 26.76 25.26
C LYS A 669 7.75 26.83 24.03
N LEU A 670 7.18 26.60 22.85
CA LEU A 670 7.85 26.99 21.60
C LEU A 670 7.54 28.46 21.31
N THR A 671 8.55 29.19 20.84
CA THR A 671 8.39 30.54 20.28
C THR A 671 7.54 30.49 18.99
N THR A 672 6.93 31.61 18.62
CA THR A 672 6.15 31.74 17.37
C THR A 672 7.01 31.45 16.14
N GLU A 673 8.26 31.93 16.14
CA GLU A 673 9.24 31.64 15.09
C GLU A 673 9.58 30.16 15.00
N ALA A 674 9.76 29.48 16.14
CA ALA A 674 9.99 28.04 16.17
C ALA A 674 8.78 27.26 15.65
N TRP A 675 7.55 27.68 15.95
CA TRP A 675 6.34 27.07 15.39
C TRP A 675 6.28 27.20 13.87
N THR A 676 6.54 28.39 13.34
CA THR A 676 6.54 28.61 11.89
C THR A 676 7.61 27.75 11.23
N ALA A 677 8.85 27.78 11.74
CA ALA A 677 9.96 26.98 11.22
C ALA A 677 9.69 25.47 11.31
N LEU A 678 9.04 25.00 12.38
CA LEU A 678 8.65 23.60 12.55
C LEU A 678 7.67 23.17 11.46
N VAL A 679 6.62 23.96 11.21
CA VAL A 679 5.57 23.61 10.25
C VAL A 679 6.08 23.73 8.81
N THR A 680 6.80 24.79 8.46
CA THR A 680 7.29 25.02 7.09
C THR A 680 8.51 24.16 6.74
N GLY A 681 9.47 24.04 7.67
CA GLY A 681 10.77 23.40 7.42
C GLY A 681 10.83 21.91 7.77
N TYR A 682 10.01 21.41 8.70
CA TYR A 682 10.12 20.04 9.21
C TYR A 682 8.90 19.15 8.95
N THR A 683 7.83 19.70 8.37
CA THR A 683 6.60 18.94 8.05
C THR A 683 6.14 19.16 6.61
N ARG A 684 5.76 18.06 5.92
CA ARG A 684 5.19 18.07 4.57
C ARG A 684 4.02 17.10 4.48
N GLU A 685 2.85 17.54 4.94
CA GLU A 685 1.62 16.73 4.96
C GLU A 685 0.39 17.64 4.99
N ALA A 686 -0.79 17.15 4.60
CA ALA A 686 -2.06 17.88 4.80
C ALA A 686 -2.50 17.92 6.27
N GLY A 687 -2.31 16.81 7.00
CA GLY A 687 -2.70 16.66 8.39
C GLY A 687 -1.64 17.16 9.39
N VAL A 688 -1.73 16.66 10.63
CA VAL A 688 -0.81 17.02 11.73
C VAL A 688 -0.11 15.80 12.36
N ARG A 689 -0.06 14.66 11.68
CA ARG A 689 0.51 13.41 12.22
C ARG A 689 2.03 13.48 12.36
N ASN A 690 2.73 13.94 11.32
CA ASN A 690 4.16 14.21 11.39
C ASN A 690 4.47 15.40 12.30
N LEU A 691 3.62 16.43 12.32
CA LEU A 691 3.76 17.52 13.29
C LEU A 691 3.75 17.00 14.74
N GLU A 692 2.79 16.14 15.10
CA GLU A 692 2.73 15.50 16.42
C GLU A 692 3.98 14.68 16.73
N ARG A 693 4.49 13.91 15.75
CA ARG A 693 5.74 13.13 15.89
C ARG A 693 6.96 14.02 16.15
N LYS A 694 7.09 15.13 15.42
CA LYS A 694 8.20 16.08 15.60
C LYS A 694 8.12 16.77 16.96
N LEU A 695 6.93 17.20 17.39
CA LEU A 695 6.72 17.73 18.74
C LEU A 695 7.11 16.71 19.83
N ALA A 696 6.73 15.44 19.67
CA ALA A 696 7.14 14.38 20.60
C ALA A 696 8.67 14.20 20.67
N SER A 697 9.37 14.37 19.55
CA SER A 697 10.84 14.33 19.54
C SER A 697 11.47 15.54 20.24
N ILE A 698 10.93 16.75 20.05
CA ILE A 698 11.43 17.95 20.76
C ILE A 698 11.20 17.82 22.27
N VAL A 699 10.00 17.41 22.70
CA VAL A 699 9.69 17.22 24.13
C VAL A 699 10.63 16.19 24.75
N ARG A 700 10.84 15.04 24.09
CA ARG A 700 11.79 14.02 24.56
C ARG A 700 13.23 14.53 24.59
N GLY A 701 13.66 15.27 23.58
CA GLY A 701 14.99 15.90 23.53
C GLY A 701 15.22 16.84 24.70
N LYS A 702 14.22 17.66 25.05
CA LYS A 702 14.29 18.53 26.24
C LYS A 702 14.28 17.77 27.57
N ILE A 703 13.57 16.65 27.67
CA ILE A 703 13.64 15.80 28.86
C ILE A 703 15.07 15.26 29.05
N VAL A 704 15.72 14.83 27.96
CA VAL A 704 17.11 14.33 28.02
C VAL A 704 18.08 15.41 28.48
N GLU A 705 17.91 16.65 28.02
CA GLU A 705 18.71 17.79 28.51
C GLU A 705 18.49 18.03 30.00
N TYR A 706 17.22 18.11 30.42
CA TYR A 706 16.87 18.32 31.82
C TYR A 706 17.51 17.27 32.75
N ILE A 707 17.44 15.98 32.37
CA ILE A 707 18.03 14.89 33.18
C ILE A 707 19.56 15.04 33.26
N LYS A 708 20.23 15.32 32.14
CA LYS A 708 21.69 15.53 32.11
C LYS A 708 22.12 16.73 32.97
N ASP A 709 21.36 17.82 32.92
CA ASP A 709 21.65 19.02 33.71
C ASP A 709 21.43 18.78 35.21
N THR A 710 20.47 17.92 35.59
CA THR A 710 20.27 17.52 37.00
C THR A 710 21.35 16.57 37.51
N GLU A 711 21.88 15.68 36.67
CA GLU A 711 22.96 14.74 37.05
C GLU A 711 24.34 15.44 37.15
N THR A 712 24.54 16.53 36.42
CA THR A 712 25.83 17.26 36.39
C THR A 712 25.96 18.35 37.47
N ASN A 713 24.85 18.86 38.01
CA ASN A 713 24.83 19.98 38.95
C ASN A 713 24.48 19.56 40.40
N GLU A 714 25.13 18.54 40.96
CA GLU A 714 24.96 18.19 42.39
C GLU A 714 25.51 19.27 43.36
N THR A 715 26.23 20.30 42.89
CA THR A 715 26.95 21.26 43.76
C THR A 715 26.49 22.72 43.70
N SER A 716 25.38 23.07 43.05
CA SER A 716 24.89 24.46 43.06
C SER A 716 23.36 24.56 43.04
N GLN A 717 22.78 24.71 44.23
CA GLN A 717 21.33 24.87 44.48
C GLN A 717 20.69 26.17 43.90
N ASN A 718 21.35 26.91 43.00
CA ASN A 718 20.89 28.24 42.60
C ASN A 718 20.96 28.56 41.09
N SER A 719 20.55 27.62 40.24
CA SER A 719 20.18 27.92 38.84
C SER A 719 19.08 26.99 38.35
N LEU A 720 17.89 27.09 38.96
CA LEU A 720 16.67 26.48 38.43
C LEU A 720 16.39 27.12 37.06
N ILE A 721 16.54 26.36 35.96
CA ILE A 721 16.15 26.79 34.62
C ILE A 721 14.64 27.00 34.62
N THR A 722 14.21 28.25 34.77
CA THR A 722 12.83 28.62 35.10
C THR A 722 11.88 28.74 33.91
N THR A 723 12.33 28.57 32.66
CA THR A 723 11.44 28.37 31.51
C THR A 723 12.15 27.62 30.40
N ILE A 724 11.63 26.45 29.99
CA ILE A 724 12.19 25.65 28.90
C ILE A 724 11.55 26.16 27.60
N ARG A 725 12.04 27.31 27.12
CA ARG A 725 11.64 27.89 25.83
C ARG A 725 12.51 27.31 24.71
N VAL A 726 11.87 26.86 23.64
CA VAL A 726 12.56 26.37 22.43
C VAL A 726 12.49 27.44 21.35
N GLN A 727 13.65 27.90 20.90
CA GLN A 727 13.79 28.85 19.79
C GLN A 727 13.92 28.14 18.44
N SER A 728 13.82 28.87 17.34
CA SER A 728 13.92 28.29 15.99
C SER A 728 15.28 27.64 15.76
N GLN A 729 16.34 28.22 16.32
CA GLN A 729 17.69 27.68 16.28
C GLN A 729 17.73 26.32 17.00
N ASP A 730 17.20 26.20 18.21
CA ASP A 730 17.24 24.93 18.96
C ASP A 730 16.59 23.74 18.23
N LEU A 731 15.73 23.98 17.23
CA LEU A 731 15.14 22.92 16.42
C LEU A 731 16.19 22.05 15.74
N TYR A 732 17.32 22.60 15.29
CA TYR A 732 18.38 21.81 14.65
C TYR A 732 18.93 20.74 15.59
N LYS A 733 18.98 21.05 16.90
CA LYS A 733 19.52 20.17 17.93
C LYS A 733 18.65 18.93 18.14
N TYR A 734 17.32 19.07 18.01
CA TYR A 734 16.38 17.98 18.26
C TYR A 734 15.93 17.24 17.00
N LEU A 735 15.81 17.96 15.88
CA LEU A 735 15.20 17.45 14.66
C LEU A 735 16.18 17.27 13.50
N GLY A 736 17.41 17.77 13.64
CA GLY A 736 18.39 17.86 12.55
C GLY A 736 18.14 19.06 11.64
N PHE A 737 18.81 19.09 10.49
CA PHE A 737 18.60 20.15 9.50
C PHE A 737 17.16 20.14 8.95
N PRO A 738 16.59 21.32 8.66
CA PRO A 738 15.27 21.40 8.02
C PRO A 738 15.31 20.74 6.64
N LEU A 739 14.16 20.26 6.17
CA LEU A 739 14.03 19.75 4.81
C LEU A 739 14.25 20.93 3.85
N PRO A 740 15.20 20.85 2.89
CA PRO A 740 15.43 21.92 1.93
C PRO A 740 14.14 22.21 1.19
N SER A 741 13.66 23.45 1.26
CA SER A 741 12.42 23.87 0.58
C SER A 741 12.58 23.60 -0.91
N ILE A 742 11.73 22.74 -1.47
CA ILE A 742 11.73 22.45 -2.91
C ILE A 742 11.55 23.75 -3.70
N ASN A 743 10.83 24.73 -3.13
CA ASN A 743 10.63 26.04 -3.74
C ASN A 743 11.93 26.83 -3.79
N ASP A 744 12.70 26.86 -2.70
CA ASP A 744 13.97 27.59 -2.69
C ASP A 744 14.97 26.90 -3.63
N GLU A 745 14.95 25.57 -3.74
CA GLU A 745 15.88 24.82 -4.58
C GLU A 745 15.54 24.90 -6.08
N LEU A 746 14.24 24.93 -6.44
CA LEU A 746 13.77 25.10 -7.83
C LEU A 746 13.75 26.56 -8.30
N LEU A 747 13.77 27.54 -7.39
CA LEU A 747 13.79 28.97 -7.71
C LEU A 747 15.20 29.58 -7.76
N ILE A 748 16.25 28.83 -7.41
CA ILE A 748 17.63 29.29 -7.59
C ILE A 748 17.90 29.44 -9.09
N ASP A 749 18.22 30.67 -9.50
CA ASP A 749 18.64 30.95 -10.87
C ASP A 749 19.87 30.11 -11.24
N VAL A 750 19.71 29.23 -12.23
CA VAL A 750 20.84 28.49 -12.79
C VAL A 750 21.57 29.42 -13.77
N LYS A 751 22.90 29.44 -13.73
CA LYS A 751 23.74 30.35 -14.53
C LYS A 751 23.49 30.31 -16.06
N TYR A 752 22.90 29.23 -16.58
CA TYR A 752 22.62 29.02 -18.01
C TYR A 752 21.13 28.85 -18.34
N GLU A 753 20.23 29.30 -17.46
CA GLU A 753 18.79 29.04 -17.61
C GLU A 753 18.13 29.91 -18.70
N SER A 754 17.45 29.27 -19.65
CA SER A 754 16.47 29.95 -20.51
C SER A 754 15.16 30.09 -19.76
N LYS A 755 14.71 31.34 -19.53
CA LYS A 755 13.40 31.61 -18.90
C LYS A 755 12.21 31.30 -19.81
N VAL A 756 12.45 31.07 -21.09
CA VAL A 756 11.44 30.75 -22.11
C VAL A 756 11.11 29.25 -22.07
N GLY A 757 9.81 28.93 -22.14
CA GLY A 757 9.33 27.54 -22.09
C GLY A 757 9.13 26.97 -20.69
N LEU A 758 9.17 27.83 -19.66
CA LEU A 758 8.89 27.46 -18.26
C LEU A 758 7.49 27.94 -17.87
N VAL A 759 6.71 27.09 -17.20
CA VAL A 759 5.38 27.46 -16.70
C VAL A 759 5.02 26.70 -15.43
N ASN A 760 4.31 27.36 -14.52
CA ASN A 760 3.80 26.76 -13.29
C ASN A 760 2.35 26.28 -13.46
N GLY A 761 2.16 24.97 -13.47
CA GLY A 761 0.85 24.33 -13.36
C GLY A 761 0.50 23.97 -11.91
N LEU A 762 -0.79 23.92 -11.59
CA LEU A 762 -1.24 23.41 -10.28
C LEU A 762 -1.62 21.94 -10.35
N SER A 763 -1.15 21.17 -9.37
CA SER A 763 -1.47 19.75 -9.22
C SER A 763 -2.36 19.48 -8.04
N TYR A 764 -3.11 18.40 -8.14
CA TYR A 764 -3.84 17.79 -7.05
C TYR A 764 -3.27 16.40 -6.81
N ASN A 765 -2.67 16.18 -5.64
CA ASN A 765 -2.08 14.90 -5.28
C ASN A 765 -3.14 13.97 -4.69
N SER A 766 -2.96 12.66 -4.83
CA SER A 766 -3.82 11.62 -4.25
C SER A 766 -4.06 11.77 -2.75
N ASN A 767 -3.11 12.38 -2.02
CA ASN A 767 -3.21 12.65 -0.60
C ASN A 767 -4.11 13.88 -0.26
N GLY A 768 -4.87 14.41 -1.21
CA GLY A 768 -5.72 15.59 -1.02
C GLY A 768 -4.93 16.88 -0.77
N THR A 769 -3.68 16.93 -1.23
CA THR A 769 -2.81 18.12 -1.13
C THR A 769 -2.65 18.72 -2.52
N GLY A 770 -2.72 20.05 -2.63
CA GLY A 770 -2.31 20.72 -3.85
C GLY A 770 -0.81 21.00 -3.87
N GLY A 771 -0.25 21.09 -5.07
CA GLY A 771 1.13 21.47 -5.31
C GLY A 771 1.28 22.36 -6.53
N VAL A 772 2.49 22.92 -6.70
CA VAL A 772 2.90 23.58 -7.95
C VAL A 772 3.84 22.63 -8.68
N LEU A 773 3.58 22.42 -9.97
CA LEU A 773 4.42 21.67 -10.88
C LEU A 773 4.97 22.62 -11.95
N MET A 774 6.30 22.69 -12.04
CA MET A 774 6.98 23.39 -13.12
C MET A 774 7.01 22.48 -14.35
N PHE A 775 6.49 22.94 -15.48
CA PHE A 775 6.71 22.30 -16.78
C PHE A 775 7.84 23.02 -17.49
N GLU A 776 8.81 22.23 -17.95
CA GLU A 776 9.99 22.71 -18.65
C GLU A 776 9.92 22.24 -20.09
N ILE A 777 9.92 23.19 -21.03
CA ILE A 777 9.99 22.87 -22.45
C ILE A 777 11.28 23.42 -23.03
N VAL A 778 12.09 22.54 -23.60
CA VAL A 778 13.39 22.88 -24.17
C VAL A 778 13.48 22.42 -25.61
N LYS A 779 14.05 23.27 -26.46
CA LYS A 779 14.38 22.92 -27.84
C LYS A 779 15.67 22.08 -27.87
N ILE A 780 15.60 20.85 -28.39
CA ILE A 780 16.73 19.91 -28.41
C ILE A 780 17.52 19.99 -29.73
N GLY A 781 16.86 20.32 -30.85
CA GLY A 781 17.50 20.33 -32.16
C GLY A 781 16.55 20.66 -33.30
N LYS A 782 17.07 20.62 -34.53
CA LYS A 782 16.30 20.75 -35.79
C LYS A 782 16.19 19.40 -36.47
N PHE A 783 15.09 19.15 -37.17
CA PHE A 783 15.01 18.02 -38.09
C PHE A 783 15.86 18.34 -39.33
N GLN A 784 16.88 17.53 -39.62
CA GLN A 784 17.60 17.57 -40.89
C GLN A 784 17.00 16.49 -41.79
N ASN A 785 16.43 16.90 -42.93
CA ASN A 785 16.02 15.98 -43.98
C ASN A 785 17.28 15.38 -44.61
N GLU A 786 17.64 14.15 -44.25
CA GLU A 786 18.44 13.33 -45.16
C GLU A 786 17.49 12.84 -46.26
N ASN A 787 17.87 13.12 -47.52
CA ASN A 787 17.14 12.75 -48.72
C ASN A 787 16.85 11.25 -48.75
N ILE A 788 15.64 10.86 -48.34
CA ILE A 788 15.07 9.55 -48.59
C ILE A 788 13.79 9.77 -49.40
N ASN A 789 13.94 9.70 -50.72
CA ASN A 789 12.91 9.38 -51.71
C ASN A 789 11.49 9.92 -51.43
N ASN A 790 11.21 11.14 -51.90
CA ASN A 790 9.85 11.65 -52.19
C ASN A 790 8.77 11.29 -51.15
N LYS A 791 9.06 11.46 -49.87
CA LYS A 791 8.04 11.54 -48.81
C LYS A 791 8.10 12.93 -48.18
N THR A 792 6.97 13.60 -48.30
CA THR A 792 6.55 14.90 -47.76
C THR A 792 7.31 15.40 -46.54
N ILE A 793 7.65 16.69 -46.59
CA ILE A 793 8.06 17.55 -45.49
C ILE A 793 7.11 17.31 -44.30
N ILE A 794 7.64 16.92 -43.14
CA ILE A 794 6.85 16.84 -41.92
C ILE A 794 6.80 18.26 -41.35
N ASP A 795 5.70 18.98 -41.64
CA ASP A 795 5.39 20.31 -41.08
C ASP A 795 4.84 20.21 -39.64
N GLU A 796 5.42 19.36 -38.80
CA GLU A 796 4.94 19.11 -37.44
C GLU A 796 6.10 19.03 -36.42
N PRO A 797 6.04 19.75 -35.29
CA PRO A 797 7.05 19.71 -34.25
C PRO A 797 7.09 18.34 -33.56
N ILE A 798 8.27 17.75 -33.43
CA ILE A 798 8.45 16.46 -32.74
C ILE A 798 8.59 16.69 -31.23
N ILE A 799 7.71 16.09 -30.44
CA ILE A 799 7.69 16.27 -28.99
C ILE A 799 8.08 14.98 -28.28
N LYS A 800 9.06 15.11 -27.38
CA LYS A 800 9.44 14.08 -26.41
C LYS A 800 8.93 14.48 -25.04
N CYS A 801 8.37 13.52 -24.31
CA CYS A 801 7.83 13.74 -22.96
C CYS A 801 8.62 12.93 -21.94
N THR A 802 8.94 13.53 -20.78
CA THR A 802 9.52 12.84 -19.63
C THR A 802 8.94 13.36 -18.32
N GLY A 803 9.11 12.60 -17.23
CA GLY A 803 8.60 12.97 -15.90
C GLY A 803 7.49 12.08 -15.35
N ASN A 804 7.34 10.86 -15.88
CA ASN A 804 6.31 9.88 -15.49
C ASN A 804 4.89 10.45 -15.70
N LEU A 805 4.63 10.89 -16.93
CA LEU A 805 3.34 11.44 -17.36
C LEU A 805 2.39 10.28 -17.70
N GLY A 806 1.13 10.40 -17.30
CA GLY A 806 0.07 9.46 -17.69
C GLY A 806 -0.52 9.77 -19.07
N GLU A 807 -1.35 8.85 -19.56
CA GLU A 807 -1.94 8.91 -20.91
C GLU A 807 -2.78 10.18 -21.13
N THR A 808 -3.54 10.60 -20.12
CA THR A 808 -4.42 11.79 -20.20
C THR A 808 -3.63 13.08 -20.38
N LEU A 809 -2.46 13.16 -19.72
CA LEU A 809 -1.59 14.32 -19.84
C LEU A 809 -0.83 14.32 -21.16
N GLU A 810 -0.42 13.15 -21.67
CA GLU A 810 0.13 13.03 -23.03
C GLU A 810 -0.87 13.44 -24.11
N GLU A 811 -2.14 13.09 -23.95
CA GLU A 811 -3.22 13.57 -24.83
C GLU A 811 -3.37 15.09 -24.74
N SER A 812 -3.31 15.66 -23.53
CA SER A 812 -3.38 17.11 -23.32
C SER A 812 -2.22 17.85 -24.01
N ILE A 813 -1.03 17.26 -24.03
CA ILE A 813 0.12 17.79 -24.77
C ILE A 813 -0.19 17.83 -26.28
N LYS A 814 -0.73 16.74 -26.85
CA LYS A 814 -1.11 16.69 -28.28
C LYS A 814 -2.19 17.69 -28.65
N ILE A 815 -3.16 17.92 -27.76
CA ILE A 815 -4.21 18.93 -27.95
C ILE A 815 -3.58 20.33 -27.94
N ALA A 816 -2.71 20.61 -26.97
CA ALA A 816 -2.01 21.89 -26.85
C ALA A 816 -1.19 22.20 -28.11
N THR A 817 -0.52 21.21 -28.71
CA THR A 817 0.35 21.39 -29.87
C THR A 817 -0.46 21.65 -31.13
N SER A 818 -1.51 20.87 -31.32
CA SER A 818 -2.49 21.07 -32.41
C SER A 818 -3.14 22.45 -32.34
N LEU A 819 -3.43 22.93 -31.12
CA LEU A 819 -4.00 24.26 -30.92
C LEU A 819 -2.99 25.37 -31.27
N VAL A 820 -1.73 25.26 -30.84
CA VAL A 820 -0.68 26.24 -31.19
C VAL A 820 -0.47 26.29 -32.70
N GLU A 821 -0.45 25.14 -33.39
CA GLU A 821 -0.39 25.09 -34.85
C GLU A 821 -1.60 25.76 -35.50
N SER A 822 -2.80 25.57 -34.96
CA SER A 822 -4.01 26.23 -35.45
C SER A 822 -3.92 27.75 -35.30
N ILE A 823 -3.40 28.23 -34.16
CA ILE A 823 -3.18 29.67 -33.89
C ILE A 823 -2.18 30.25 -34.89
N ILE A 824 -1.08 29.54 -35.16
CA ILE A 824 -0.08 29.91 -36.16
C ILE A 824 -0.71 30.03 -37.54
N LYS A 825 -1.41 28.99 -38.01
CA LYS A 825 -2.02 28.97 -39.36
C LYS A 825 -3.09 30.04 -39.56
N ARG A 826 -3.73 30.50 -38.48
CA ARG A 826 -4.77 31.53 -38.52
C ARG A 826 -4.22 32.96 -38.36
N ASN A 827 -2.91 33.14 -38.13
CA ASN A 827 -2.27 34.45 -37.94
C ASN A 827 -2.97 35.32 -36.88
N ILE A 828 -3.37 34.72 -35.74
CA ILE A 828 -4.11 35.40 -34.67
C ILE A 828 -3.20 36.37 -33.88
N ILE A 829 -1.92 36.05 -33.78
CA ILE A 829 -0.94 36.81 -32.98
C ILE A 829 -0.09 37.67 -33.92
N ASP A 830 -0.08 38.99 -33.70
CA ASP A 830 0.80 39.89 -34.43
C ASP A 830 2.24 39.80 -33.88
N GLY A 831 3.23 39.85 -34.79
CA GLY A 831 4.66 39.77 -34.44
C GLY A 831 5.30 38.39 -34.62
N ILE A 832 4.56 37.39 -35.08
CA ILE A 832 5.11 36.09 -35.49
C ILE A 832 5.57 36.19 -36.95
N ASN A 833 6.88 36.09 -37.18
CA ASN A 833 7.46 36.08 -38.52
C ASN A 833 7.53 34.64 -39.07
N GLU A 834 7.52 34.48 -40.41
CA GLU A 834 7.65 33.17 -41.08
C GLU A 834 8.87 32.37 -40.60
N ALA A 835 9.98 33.05 -40.31
CA ALA A 835 11.18 32.42 -39.75
C ALA A 835 10.93 31.76 -38.37
N MET A 836 10.10 32.38 -37.51
CA MET A 836 9.74 31.81 -36.21
C MET A 836 8.82 30.60 -36.38
N ILE A 837 7.87 30.67 -37.32
CA ILE A 837 6.95 29.59 -37.65
C ILE A 837 7.72 28.38 -38.18
N HIS A 838 8.56 28.59 -39.19
CA HIS A 838 9.41 27.55 -39.75
C HIS A 838 10.33 26.97 -38.68
N GLN A 839 10.91 27.83 -37.83
CA GLN A 839 11.74 27.38 -36.72
C GLN A 839 10.95 26.50 -35.74
N PHE A 840 9.69 26.83 -35.44
CA PHE A 840 8.88 26.05 -34.51
C PHE A 840 8.51 24.69 -35.10
N LEU A 841 7.95 24.67 -36.31
CA LEU A 841 7.51 23.45 -36.99
C LEU A 841 8.68 22.50 -37.30
N SER A 842 9.86 23.02 -37.62
CA SER A 842 11.04 22.20 -37.97
C SER A 842 11.87 21.73 -36.76
N SER A 843 11.42 21.98 -35.53
CA SER A 843 12.20 21.73 -34.31
C SER A 843 11.70 20.54 -33.52
N LYS A 844 12.62 19.98 -32.71
CA LYS A 844 12.31 18.95 -31.72
C LYS A 844 12.28 19.56 -30.32
N TYR A 845 11.20 19.31 -29.59
CA TYR A 845 10.98 19.80 -28.24
C TYR A 845 10.99 18.66 -27.22
N HIS A 846 11.52 18.95 -26.03
CA HIS A 846 11.40 18.09 -24.86
C HIS A 846 10.49 18.79 -23.86
N ILE A 847 9.42 18.13 -23.45
CA ILE A 847 8.59 18.54 -22.32
C ILE A 847 8.99 17.66 -21.12
N HIS A 848 9.45 18.29 -20.05
CA HIS A 848 9.80 17.64 -18.81
C HIS A 848 8.91 18.15 -17.67
N ALA A 849 8.37 17.23 -16.87
CA ALA A 849 7.80 17.55 -15.56
C ALA A 849 8.70 16.95 -14.46
N PRO A 850 9.44 17.76 -13.69
CA PRO A 850 10.36 17.32 -12.64
C PRO A 850 9.71 16.40 -11.59
N MET A 851 10.51 15.67 -10.82
CA MET A 851 10.05 14.63 -9.87
C MET A 851 9.48 13.37 -10.57
N GLY A 852 10.27 12.72 -11.42
CA GLY A 852 9.84 11.54 -12.20
C GLY A 852 9.45 10.29 -11.40
N GLY A 853 9.74 10.25 -10.08
CA GLY A 853 9.28 9.16 -9.21
C GLY A 853 7.79 9.21 -8.84
N VAL A 854 7.12 10.35 -9.10
CA VAL A 854 5.69 10.53 -8.80
C VAL A 854 4.92 10.55 -10.13
N PRO A 855 3.93 9.65 -10.33
CA PRO A 855 3.12 9.66 -11.53
C PRO A 855 2.26 10.94 -11.59
N LYS A 856 2.23 11.59 -12.75
CA LYS A 856 1.48 12.82 -13.00
C LYS A 856 0.48 12.58 -14.12
N ASP A 857 -0.80 12.59 -13.78
CA ASP A 857 -1.86 12.34 -14.76
C ASP A 857 -3.05 13.28 -14.52
N GLY A 858 -3.71 13.67 -15.60
CA GLY A 858 -4.90 14.52 -15.59
C GLY A 858 -4.82 15.73 -16.54
N PRO A 859 -5.96 16.16 -17.11
CA PRO A 859 -5.97 17.14 -18.20
C PRO A 859 -5.79 18.60 -17.75
N SER A 860 -5.78 18.85 -16.44
CA SER A 860 -5.84 20.20 -15.86
C SER A 860 -4.59 21.08 -16.05
N ALA A 861 -3.53 20.56 -16.69
CA ALA A 861 -2.34 21.30 -17.09
C ALA A 861 -2.35 21.74 -18.57
N GLY A 862 -3.41 21.46 -19.31
CA GLY A 862 -3.52 21.77 -20.74
C GLY A 862 -3.23 23.24 -21.06
N MET A 863 -3.87 24.18 -20.34
CA MET A 863 -3.60 25.61 -20.51
C MET A 863 -2.12 25.97 -20.26
N ALA A 864 -1.51 25.41 -19.21
CA ALA A 864 -0.12 25.70 -18.87
C ALA A 864 0.82 25.26 -20.00
N ILE A 865 0.65 24.03 -20.48
CA ILE A 865 1.47 23.46 -21.56
C ILE A 865 1.31 24.27 -22.85
N THR A 866 0.09 24.67 -23.22
CA THR A 866 -0.16 25.53 -24.39
C THR A 866 0.59 26.85 -24.28
N LEU A 867 0.55 27.51 -23.12
CA LEU A 867 1.24 28.78 -22.91
C LEU A 867 2.76 28.62 -22.89
N ALA A 868 3.30 27.52 -22.38
CA ALA A 868 4.74 27.24 -22.46
C ALA A 868 5.21 27.02 -23.91
N LEU A 869 4.41 26.34 -24.74
CA LEU A 869 4.69 26.21 -26.18
C LEU A 869 4.61 27.56 -26.90
N LEU A 870 3.63 28.40 -26.57
CA LEU A 870 3.54 29.77 -27.09
C LEU A 870 4.71 30.64 -26.61
N SER A 871 5.16 30.49 -25.36
CA SER A 871 6.34 31.17 -24.85
C SER A 871 7.58 30.86 -25.70
N ILE A 872 7.76 29.59 -26.06
CA ILE A 872 8.82 29.15 -26.98
C ILE A 872 8.68 29.75 -28.38
N LEU A 873 7.46 29.75 -28.93
CA LEU A 873 7.21 30.31 -30.25
C LEU A 873 7.53 31.81 -30.29
N LEU A 874 7.07 32.55 -29.29
CA LEU A 874 7.19 34.01 -29.20
C LEU A 874 8.57 34.46 -28.68
N GLN A 875 9.33 33.56 -28.06
CA GLN A 875 10.56 33.87 -27.32
C GLN A 875 10.34 34.89 -26.19
N ILE A 876 9.16 34.87 -25.57
CA ILE A 876 8.79 35.73 -24.44
C ILE A 876 8.58 34.85 -23.21
N PRO A 877 9.30 35.07 -22.10
CA PRO A 877 9.15 34.27 -20.88
C PRO A 877 7.79 34.52 -20.19
N ILE A 878 7.38 33.58 -19.36
CA ILE A 878 6.24 33.71 -18.45
C ILE A 878 6.78 34.06 -17.06
N ASP A 879 6.13 34.98 -16.35
CA ASP A 879 6.54 35.34 -14.99
C ASP A 879 6.44 34.13 -14.04
N ARG A 880 7.51 33.87 -13.29
CA ARG A 880 7.60 32.73 -12.36
C ARG A 880 6.60 32.79 -11.21
N ASP A 881 6.11 33.98 -10.87
CA ASP A 881 5.13 34.18 -9.79
C ASP A 881 3.68 33.84 -10.21
N ILE A 882 3.46 33.52 -11.50
CA ILE A 882 2.16 33.15 -12.08
C ILE A 882 2.02 31.63 -12.10
N CYS A 883 0.95 31.10 -11.52
CA CYS A 883 0.52 29.70 -11.67
C CYS A 883 -0.85 29.60 -12.33
N MET A 884 -1.17 28.44 -12.90
CA MET A 884 -2.40 28.27 -13.64
C MET A 884 -2.93 26.83 -13.64
N THR A 885 -4.24 26.67 -13.84
CA THR A 885 -4.88 25.36 -14.02
C THR A 885 -6.09 25.49 -14.94
N GLY A 886 -6.32 24.50 -15.78
CA GLY A 886 -7.42 24.50 -16.74
C GLY A 886 -7.21 23.44 -17.80
N GLU A 887 -8.25 22.67 -18.07
CA GLU A 887 -8.27 21.77 -19.22
C GLU A 887 -8.49 22.60 -20.49
N ILE A 888 -7.80 22.25 -21.58
CA ILE A 888 -7.89 22.98 -22.84
C ILE A 888 -8.45 22.10 -23.94
N THR A 889 -9.31 22.68 -24.77
CA THR A 889 -9.89 22.02 -25.95
C THR A 889 -9.14 22.41 -27.22
N LEU A 890 -9.29 21.63 -28.30
CA LEU A 890 -8.76 21.97 -29.64
C LEU A 890 -9.26 23.32 -30.19
N ARG A 891 -10.33 23.89 -29.63
CA ARG A 891 -10.87 25.21 -30.00
C ARG A 891 -10.33 26.35 -29.14
N GLY A 892 -9.45 26.06 -28.18
CA GLY A 892 -8.89 27.05 -27.26
C GLY A 892 -9.80 27.43 -26.09
N LYS A 893 -10.94 26.75 -25.89
CA LYS A 893 -11.78 26.94 -24.71
C LYS A 893 -11.16 26.28 -23.47
N ILE A 894 -11.20 26.98 -22.34
CA ILE A 894 -10.71 26.48 -21.05
C ILE A 894 -11.88 25.92 -20.25
N LEU A 895 -11.79 24.65 -19.87
CA LEU A 895 -12.83 23.91 -19.15
C LEU A 895 -12.56 23.89 -17.63
N PRO A 896 -13.62 23.78 -16.81
CA PRO A 896 -13.49 23.74 -15.36
C PRO A 896 -12.76 22.48 -14.88
N ILE A 897 -12.08 22.59 -13.74
CA ILE A 897 -11.27 21.53 -13.15
C ILE A 897 -11.73 21.16 -11.74
N GLY A 898 -11.38 19.96 -11.27
CA GLY A 898 -11.62 19.55 -9.89
C GLY A 898 -10.50 19.98 -8.93
N GLY A 899 -10.81 20.01 -7.62
CA GLY A 899 -9.82 20.21 -6.55
C GLY A 899 -9.20 21.61 -6.50
N LEU A 900 -9.94 22.64 -6.91
CA LEU A 900 -9.41 24.01 -6.97
C LEU A 900 -8.97 24.52 -5.59
N LYS A 901 -9.70 24.20 -4.52
CA LYS A 901 -9.37 24.62 -3.16
C LYS A 901 -7.99 24.15 -2.74
N GLU A 902 -7.71 22.86 -2.91
CA GLU A 902 -6.42 22.26 -2.56
C GLU A 902 -5.30 22.82 -3.45
N LYS A 903 -5.55 22.96 -4.76
CA LYS A 903 -4.62 23.58 -5.72
C LYS A 903 -4.25 25.01 -5.34
N MET A 904 -5.22 25.83 -4.95
CA MET A 904 -5.00 27.22 -4.51
C MET A 904 -4.22 27.30 -3.20
N LEU A 905 -4.54 26.44 -2.23
CA LEU A 905 -3.76 26.34 -0.99
C LEU A 905 -2.32 25.91 -1.28
N GLY A 906 -2.13 24.97 -2.21
CA GLY A 906 -0.83 24.57 -2.73
C GLY A 906 -0.07 25.75 -3.36
N ALA A 907 -0.73 26.57 -4.17
CA ALA A 907 -0.13 27.77 -4.75
C ALA A 907 0.39 28.74 -3.67
N LYS A 908 -0.44 29.04 -2.66
CA LYS A 908 -0.06 29.91 -1.53
C LYS A 908 1.12 29.33 -0.75
N MET A 909 1.10 28.03 -0.45
CA MET A 909 2.19 27.35 0.28
C MET A 909 3.51 27.37 -0.48
N ASN A 910 3.46 27.42 -1.83
CA ASN A 910 4.64 27.52 -2.69
C ASN A 910 5.02 28.98 -3.04
N GLY A 911 4.42 29.97 -2.39
CA GLY A 911 4.81 31.38 -2.52
C GLY A 911 4.36 32.05 -3.82
N MET A 912 3.45 31.43 -4.58
CA MET A 912 2.89 32.03 -5.79
C MET A 912 2.11 33.30 -5.46
N LYS A 913 2.10 34.28 -6.37
CA LYS A 913 1.40 35.57 -6.15
C LYS A 913 0.18 35.75 -7.03
N HIS A 914 0.14 35.10 -8.20
CA HIS A 914 -0.92 35.28 -9.18
C HIS A 914 -1.36 33.91 -9.72
N ILE A 915 -2.67 33.67 -9.73
CA ILE A 915 -3.30 32.45 -10.24
C ILE A 915 -4.30 32.73 -11.37
N LEU A 916 -4.22 31.95 -12.45
CA LEU A 916 -5.21 31.90 -13.53
C LEU A 916 -6.13 30.68 -13.35
N VAL A 917 -7.44 30.91 -13.33
CA VAL A 917 -8.47 29.90 -13.03
C VAL A 917 -9.58 29.92 -14.09
N PRO A 918 -10.14 28.76 -14.50
CA PRO A 918 -11.25 28.73 -15.44
C PRO A 918 -12.48 29.45 -14.87
N ILE A 919 -13.16 30.23 -15.70
CA ILE A 919 -14.38 30.95 -15.30
C ILE A 919 -15.48 30.01 -14.77
N GLY A 920 -15.50 28.76 -15.26
CA GLY A 920 -16.42 27.72 -14.80
C GLY A 920 -16.24 27.32 -13.33
N ASN A 921 -15.08 27.58 -12.73
CA ASN A 921 -14.80 27.28 -11.33
C ASN A 921 -15.10 28.42 -10.36
N ARG A 922 -15.81 29.47 -10.78
CA ARG A 922 -16.13 30.62 -9.91
C ARG A 922 -16.85 30.20 -8.62
N ASN A 923 -17.76 29.23 -8.68
CA ASN A 923 -18.46 28.73 -7.48
C ASN A 923 -17.51 28.11 -6.45
N ASP A 924 -16.44 27.45 -6.91
CA ASP A 924 -15.42 26.86 -6.05
C ASP A 924 -14.56 27.95 -5.39
N VAL A 925 -14.32 29.07 -6.10
CA VAL A 925 -13.63 30.22 -5.50
C VAL A 925 -14.49 30.86 -4.40
N ILE A 926 -15.80 31.01 -4.65
CA ILE A 926 -16.73 31.58 -3.66
C ILE A 926 -16.77 30.73 -2.40
N SER A 927 -16.84 29.41 -2.51
CA SER A 927 -16.86 28.52 -1.34
C SER A 927 -15.61 28.68 -0.47
N ILE A 928 -14.43 28.82 -1.09
CA ILE A 928 -13.16 29.09 -0.39
C ILE A 928 -13.21 30.41 0.37
N ILE A 929 -13.84 31.45 -0.19
CA ILE A 929 -13.99 32.75 0.46
C ILE A 929 -14.96 32.64 1.66
N THR A 930 -16.09 31.95 1.49
CA THR A 930 -17.18 31.91 2.49
C THR A 930 -16.98 30.92 3.63
N ASP A 931 -16.11 29.92 3.50
CA ASP A 931 -15.96 28.80 4.45
C ASP A 931 -15.61 29.19 5.90
N ASP A 932 -15.13 30.42 6.15
CA ASP A 932 -14.72 30.85 7.49
C ASP A 932 -15.71 31.77 8.24
N ASN A 933 -16.67 32.42 7.56
CA ASN A 933 -17.54 33.42 8.19
C ASN A 933 -18.94 33.49 7.54
N PHE A 934 -19.73 32.43 7.63
CA PHE A 934 -21.13 32.47 7.18
C PHE A 934 -22.03 33.40 8.03
N ASN A 935 -21.57 33.87 9.20
CA ASN A 935 -22.36 34.71 10.10
C ASN A 935 -22.26 36.22 9.82
N GLU A 936 -21.30 36.70 9.02
CA GLU A 936 -21.18 38.13 8.66
C GLU A 936 -21.59 38.44 7.20
N PHE A 937 -21.77 37.42 6.36
CA PHE A 937 -22.14 37.60 4.94
C PHE A 937 -23.65 37.77 4.68
N ASN A 938 -24.43 37.93 5.74
CA ASN A 938 -25.78 38.49 5.66
C ASN A 938 -25.72 39.95 6.09
N ASP A 939 -25.49 40.86 5.14
CA ASP A 939 -26.35 42.04 5.06
C ASP A 939 -26.14 42.87 3.77
N LYS A 940 -27.28 43.21 3.17
CA LYS A 940 -27.54 44.35 2.26
C LYS A 940 -27.06 44.31 0.80
N ASN A 941 -25.97 43.66 0.42
CA ASN A 941 -25.47 43.78 -0.97
C ASN A 941 -26.14 42.83 -2.00
N PHE A 942 -26.77 41.73 -1.59
CA PHE A 942 -27.35 40.76 -2.53
C PHE A 942 -28.75 41.15 -3.04
N MET A 943 -29.51 42.00 -2.33
CA MET A 943 -30.88 42.36 -2.71
C MET A 943 -31.01 43.61 -3.60
N ALA A 944 -29.97 44.46 -3.70
CA ALA A 944 -30.07 45.73 -4.43
C ALA A 944 -29.86 45.64 -5.97
N ILE A 945 -29.50 44.47 -6.51
CA ILE A 945 -29.01 44.34 -7.91
C ILE A 945 -29.89 43.37 -8.72
N LYS A 946 -31.21 43.47 -8.56
CA LYS A 946 -32.19 42.73 -9.40
C LYS A 946 -32.81 43.58 -10.52
N SER A 947 -32.41 44.84 -10.70
CA SER A 947 -33.03 45.76 -11.67
C SER A 947 -32.04 46.42 -12.66
N SER A 948 -31.10 45.68 -13.24
CA SER A 948 -30.32 46.18 -14.39
C SER A 948 -30.18 45.11 -15.48
N LYS A 949 -30.39 45.53 -16.73
CA LYS A 949 -30.51 44.67 -17.93
C LYS A 949 -29.18 44.07 -18.42
N ASP A 950 -28.05 44.37 -17.79
CA ASP A 950 -26.73 44.00 -18.30
C ASP A 950 -26.07 42.89 -17.47
N ARG A 951 -26.42 41.63 -17.78
CA ARG A 951 -25.85 40.43 -17.12
C ARG A 951 -24.31 40.37 -17.23
N GLN A 952 -23.72 40.86 -18.33
CA GLN A 952 -22.27 40.83 -18.54
C GLN A 952 -21.52 41.83 -17.65
N GLN A 953 -22.03 43.05 -17.49
CA GLN A 953 -21.42 44.05 -16.59
C GLN A 953 -21.52 43.62 -15.12
N ILE A 954 -22.65 43.03 -14.73
CA ILE A 954 -22.82 42.43 -13.39
C ILE A 954 -21.83 41.29 -13.17
N MET A 955 -21.59 40.45 -14.17
CA MET A 955 -20.67 39.32 -14.07
C MET A 955 -19.21 39.79 -13.96
N GLN A 956 -18.79 40.80 -14.74
CA GLN A 956 -17.45 41.39 -14.64
C GLN A 956 -17.21 42.12 -13.31
N PHE A 957 -18.22 42.83 -12.80
CA PHE A 957 -18.16 43.47 -11.49
C PHE A 957 -17.98 42.43 -10.37
N ARG A 958 -18.79 41.36 -10.40
CA ARG A 958 -18.70 40.25 -9.45
C ARG A 958 -17.34 39.56 -9.47
N GLN A 959 -16.76 39.32 -10.65
CA GLN A 959 -15.42 38.73 -10.77
C GLN A 959 -14.33 39.58 -10.11
N LYS A 960 -14.42 40.92 -10.25
CA LYS A 960 -13.48 41.85 -9.60
C LYS A 960 -13.63 41.85 -8.08
N GLU A 961 -14.87 41.78 -7.57
CA GLU A 961 -15.13 41.65 -6.14
C GLU A 961 -14.59 40.33 -5.58
N ASP A 962 -14.86 39.21 -6.26
CA ASP A 962 -14.35 37.89 -5.85
C ASP A 962 -12.82 37.89 -5.80
N ALA A 963 -12.16 38.45 -6.82
CA ALA A 963 -10.70 38.53 -6.88
C ALA A 963 -10.11 39.40 -5.76
N LYS A 964 -10.78 40.49 -5.39
CA LYS A 964 -10.37 41.34 -4.26
C LYS A 964 -10.52 40.62 -2.93
N LEU A 965 -11.68 40.00 -2.68
CA LEU A 965 -11.95 39.24 -1.46
C LEU A 965 -10.98 38.08 -1.29
N LEU A 966 -10.66 37.39 -2.39
CA LEU A 966 -9.68 36.31 -2.36
C LEU A 966 -8.26 36.83 -2.10
N TYR A 967 -7.88 37.98 -2.67
CA TYR A 967 -6.58 38.59 -2.40
C TYR A 967 -6.46 38.97 -0.91
N ASP A 968 -7.47 39.62 -0.35
CA ASP A 968 -7.50 40.02 1.06
C ASP A 968 -7.41 38.81 2.00
N LYS A 969 -7.99 37.66 1.60
CA LYS A 969 -8.03 36.44 2.42
C LYS A 969 -6.80 35.53 2.25
N VAL A 970 -6.41 35.27 1.01
CA VAL A 970 -5.42 34.24 0.64
C VAL A 970 -4.09 34.87 0.25
N GLY A 971 -4.06 36.14 -0.16
CA GLY A 971 -2.87 36.83 -0.66
C GLY A 971 -2.55 36.52 -2.13
N LEU A 972 -3.48 35.89 -2.85
CA LEU A 972 -3.32 35.50 -4.25
C LEU A 972 -4.12 36.42 -5.15
N LYS A 973 -3.48 37.03 -6.15
CA LYS A 973 -4.16 37.73 -7.23
C LYS A 973 -4.84 36.71 -8.13
N LEU A 974 -6.14 36.86 -8.35
CA LEU A 974 -6.92 35.93 -9.19
C LEU A 974 -7.27 36.56 -10.53
N THR A 975 -7.16 35.77 -11.59
CA THR A 975 -7.68 36.12 -12.91
C THR A 975 -8.50 34.96 -13.46
N TYR A 976 -9.76 35.24 -13.80
CA TYR A 976 -10.62 34.28 -14.48
C TYR A 976 -10.33 34.29 -15.97
N VAL A 977 -10.25 33.10 -16.57
CA VAL A 977 -10.02 32.91 -18.00
C VAL A 977 -11.11 32.01 -18.57
N ASN A 978 -11.67 32.36 -19.73
CA ASN A 978 -12.67 31.56 -20.44
C ASN A 978 -12.04 30.79 -21.60
N ASP A 979 -11.08 31.39 -22.27
CA ASP A 979 -10.34 30.82 -23.38
C ASP A 979 -8.84 31.15 -23.32
N ILE A 980 -8.09 30.60 -24.27
CA ILE A 980 -6.65 30.80 -24.37
C ILE A 980 -6.29 32.27 -24.64
N TYR A 981 -7.17 33.04 -25.28
CA TYR A 981 -6.96 34.46 -25.56
C TYR A 981 -6.96 35.28 -24.28
N ASP A 982 -7.94 35.06 -23.39
CA ASP A 982 -7.96 35.67 -22.05
C ASP A 982 -6.69 35.34 -21.26
N ALA A 983 -6.22 34.09 -21.34
CA ALA A 983 -5.02 33.64 -20.65
C ALA A 983 -3.75 34.31 -21.21
N MET A 984 -3.67 34.50 -22.53
CA MET A 984 -2.57 35.20 -23.19
C MET A 984 -2.54 36.70 -22.82
N LEU A 985 -3.71 37.36 -22.79
CA LEU A 985 -3.82 38.75 -22.35
C LEU A 985 -3.41 38.93 -20.88
N ALA A 986 -3.76 37.98 -20.02
CA ALA A 986 -3.40 38.01 -18.60
C ALA A 986 -1.88 37.91 -18.37
N ILE A 987 -1.17 37.18 -19.23
CA ILE A 987 0.28 36.94 -19.10
C ILE A 987 1.10 37.98 -19.89
N TRP A 988 0.68 38.32 -21.11
CA TRP A 988 1.39 39.22 -22.01
C TRP A 988 0.50 40.38 -22.48
N PRO A 989 0.15 41.33 -21.59
CA PRO A 989 -0.76 42.44 -21.91
C PRO A 989 -0.21 43.45 -22.94
N ARG A 990 1.09 43.36 -23.28
CA ARG A 990 1.76 44.25 -24.25
C ARG A 990 1.80 43.69 -25.68
N LEU A 991 1.37 42.45 -25.89
CA LEU A 991 1.23 41.89 -27.23
C LEU A 991 -0.07 42.40 -27.87
N MET A 992 0.01 42.91 -29.09
CA MET A 992 -1.16 43.24 -29.89
C MET A 992 -1.75 41.94 -30.44
N PHE A 993 -2.98 41.61 -30.07
CA PHE A 993 -3.68 40.45 -30.60
C PHE A 993 -4.80 40.92 -31.52
N LYS A 994 -4.94 40.32 -32.71
CA LYS A 994 -6.12 40.58 -33.57
C LYS A 994 -7.34 39.92 -32.93
N GLU A 995 -8.41 40.69 -32.77
CA GLU A 995 -9.71 40.08 -32.47
C GLU A 995 -10.07 39.15 -33.64
N PRO A 996 -10.63 37.96 -33.39
CA PRO A 996 -11.05 37.06 -34.45
C PRO A 996 -12.15 37.75 -35.28
N GLU A 997 -11.83 38.10 -36.53
CA GLU A 997 -12.82 38.60 -37.48
C GLU A 997 -13.91 37.53 -37.71
N ASP A 998 -15.18 37.95 -37.68
CA ASP A 998 -16.34 37.11 -38.02
C ASP A 998 -16.08 36.38 -39.35
N THR A 999 -16.07 35.05 -39.29
CA THR A 999 -15.66 34.11 -40.36
C THR A 999 -16.63 34.03 -41.55
N THR A 1000 -17.37 35.09 -41.87
CA THR A 1000 -18.26 35.14 -43.03
C THR A 1000 -17.57 35.54 -44.34
N LYS A 1001 -16.29 35.93 -44.35
CA LYS A 1001 -15.60 36.41 -45.57
C LYS A 1001 -14.66 35.41 -46.26
N TYR A 1002 -14.48 34.20 -45.74
CA TYR A 1002 -13.53 33.22 -46.30
C TYR A 1002 -14.08 32.33 -47.44
N VAL A 1003 -15.24 32.63 -48.01
CA VAL A 1003 -15.85 31.84 -49.10
C VAL A 1003 -15.55 32.37 -50.51
N GLU A 1004 -15.06 33.60 -50.66
CA GLU A 1004 -14.92 34.21 -52.00
C GLU A 1004 -13.55 34.02 -52.69
N SER A 1005 -12.51 33.54 -51.99
CA SER A 1005 -11.16 33.42 -52.59
C SER A 1005 -10.82 32.06 -53.21
N CYS A 1006 -11.74 31.09 -53.24
CA CYS A 1006 -11.49 29.75 -53.80
C CYS A 1006 -12.05 29.52 -55.21
N ASN A 1007 -12.70 30.51 -55.84
CA ASN A 1007 -13.35 30.36 -57.15
C ASN A 1007 -12.63 31.06 -58.32
N SER A 1008 -11.31 31.22 -58.27
CA SER A 1008 -10.54 31.64 -59.44
C SER A 1008 -9.20 30.91 -59.50
N ASN A 1009 -9.17 29.75 -60.17
CA ASN A 1009 -8.06 29.32 -61.01
C ASN A 1009 -8.48 28.09 -61.82
N THR A 1010 -9.01 28.38 -63.01
CA THR A 1010 -9.05 27.50 -64.18
C THR A 1010 -7.66 26.96 -64.50
N ILE A 1011 -7.48 25.63 -64.45
CA ILE A 1011 -6.36 24.96 -65.14
C ILE A 1011 -6.93 24.17 -66.31
N THR A 1012 -6.67 24.73 -67.49
CA THR A 1012 -6.82 24.14 -68.81
C THR A 1012 -5.80 23.01 -69.05
N SER A 1013 -6.34 21.84 -69.43
CA SER A 1013 -5.90 20.94 -70.51
C SER A 1013 -4.41 20.59 -70.75
N LYS A 1014 -4.21 19.27 -70.84
CA LYS A 1014 -3.43 18.46 -71.81
C LYS A 1014 -1.98 18.05 -71.49
N MET A 1015 -1.82 16.72 -71.64
CA MET A 1015 -0.66 15.83 -71.73
C MET A 1015 0.05 15.44 -70.43
#